data_AF-A0A2T2NHV6-F1
#
_entry.id   AF-A0A2T2NHV6-F1
#
_cell.length_a   1.000
_cell.length_b   1.000
_cell.length_c   1.000
_cell.angle_alpha   90.00
_cell.angle_beta   90.00
_cell.angle_gamma   90.00
#
_symmetry.space_group_name_H-M   'P 1'
#
loop_
_entity.id
_entity.type
_entity.pdbx_description
1 polymer ?
#
loop_
_entity_poly.entity_id
_entity_poly.type
_entity_poly.pdbx_seq_one_letter_code
_entity_poly.pdbx_strand_id
1 'polypeptide(L)'
;MRTSAFGVSQPHTNLAASLSSSLIAARSSAPTPSSPIMSESAYTIVLHGNDATGKSTLVPALRAAGQVVYARGDEDPALEDTVVVRSFDKLTLQLADDERAPLPTSYTDKDGVHRRIVRIILDADLSVLQARLANRPSTDKWESEKSLFYFRARFLELAAFYGLPVVDTGKKGVEETISEITALARNLEVLGLFPKLALRTLTPDDVASLARRRAVVPGVDYAKRLEEIIAIECGETSLFTPEDVRSQCSRDPGLVQALVNQYDNLHDGKSPLRLRLIVEGESKQIYKVETPLTRHFDNHVLVFLKPTIYSHSKQATAEISGLSSIRAAGSRLFLEMLHRAGIRHTYEGLNAHGLIWAHSTEITQIETVYKELCLGTDKHSFFGIVDHSSVTLPTGQYRRGPYVRFDWRNPNHTYKGINPATHPFYHLMEASVGKDVFYEKYLTARAKPFGDKCVPEELVHGVQDVETSVDNTIRIFFTIQHYLHQIGLEVQDGCIMFDPAGRTMWSEINQDCMRIKRREVLQVNGQDVYDKDLWRAGGSSVKTTILDKWKQLNSLLRTHLAARPFHENEMVAPYEPYGLHAREVLADNTLTITPRYRALYERLASHDRSSLRAVSADRDASERLLALMEAHIWQLSAAVPVHNSHKEAGAMVQLVNTYARRSGLPPVQVSALTDADTDAVLAGAVTPPGSKAIGVTADKYRDRTDKFMLAHLGVKLIRGAGRCLRLEYEVVDAAKFTAAFGEGVKVHFVSARPKDMPGLLAQGTLDGTVTYNVVMDNYPTVAKLTVSAPETDISLALISRRGQQIDPHKWSAKKPARIAAEHPRMVRAYFASLGVPHDAYKIQRVLGASESYIVNDPCETYLLCDAIVITGDTLQANKLDVWRVIKSKGDIVVGLYQRL
;
A
#
# COMPACT_ATOMS: atom_id res chain seq x y z
N MET A 1 50.70 6.30 52.05
CA MET A 1 51.82 5.96 51.14
C MET A 1 51.67 6.80 49.88
N ARG A 2 52.66 7.66 49.60
CA ARG A 2 52.99 8.36 48.32
C ARG A 2 51.95 9.24 47.62
N THR A 3 51.99 10.53 47.98
CA THR A 3 52.25 11.73 47.14
C THR A 3 52.19 11.63 45.60
N SER A 4 51.46 12.58 44.98
CA SER A 4 51.97 13.40 43.86
C SER A 4 51.15 14.69 43.70
N ALA A 5 51.87 15.81 43.66
CA ALA A 5 51.40 17.19 43.54
C ALA A 5 51.53 17.71 42.11
N PHE A 6 50.71 18.70 41.74
CA PHE A 6 50.90 19.84 40.80
C PHE A 6 49.55 20.57 40.82
N GLY A 7 49.37 21.88 41.00
CA GLY A 7 50.21 23.07 40.87
C GLY A 7 49.26 24.15 40.32
N VAL A 8 48.56 24.89 41.19
CA VAL A 8 47.58 25.92 40.79
C VAL A 8 48.19 27.30 41.03
N SER A 9 48.32 28.07 39.96
CA SER A 9 48.70 29.49 39.95
C SER A 9 47.55 30.37 40.46
N GLN A 10 47.89 31.31 41.34
CA GLN A 10 47.00 32.38 41.82
C GLN A 10 46.56 33.33 40.68
N PRO A 11 45.35 33.94 40.76
CA PRO A 11 45.02 35.11 39.98
C PRO A 11 45.25 36.41 40.76
N HIS A 12 45.75 37.41 40.03
CA HIS A 12 45.90 38.79 40.46
C HIS A 12 44.56 39.49 40.69
N THR A 13 44.56 40.31 41.74
CA THR A 13 43.64 41.39 42.08
C THR A 13 43.54 42.46 40.97
N ASN A 14 42.34 43.01 40.74
CA ASN A 14 42.03 44.44 40.68
C ASN A 14 40.54 44.63 40.29
N LEU A 15 39.71 45.14 41.21
CA LEU A 15 39.38 46.57 41.43
C LEU A 15 38.35 47.11 40.43
N ALA A 16 37.15 47.24 40.99
CA ALA A 16 36.03 48.10 40.68
C ALA A 16 36.24 49.25 39.66
N ALA A 17 35.29 49.36 38.73
CA ALA A 17 34.81 50.65 38.26
C ALA A 17 33.33 50.51 37.86
N SER A 18 32.46 51.20 38.61
CA SER A 18 31.09 51.48 38.24
C SER A 18 31.05 52.35 36.99
N LEU A 19 30.21 52.06 36.01
CA LEU A 19 29.72 53.09 35.10
C LEU A 19 28.27 52.84 34.69
N SER A 20 27.51 53.89 34.92
CA SER A 20 26.08 54.08 34.75
C SER A 20 25.66 54.22 33.29
N SER A 21 24.43 53.76 33.04
CA SER A 21 23.44 54.21 32.05
C SER A 21 23.76 55.52 31.29
N SER A 22 23.76 55.46 29.96
CA SER A 22 23.28 56.57 29.13
C SER A 22 22.93 56.14 27.69
N LEU A 23 21.70 56.51 27.31
CA LEU A 23 21.17 56.86 25.99
C LEU A 23 21.91 56.36 24.72
N ILE A 24 21.23 55.49 23.97
CA ILE A 24 21.47 55.37 22.52
C ILE A 24 20.49 56.28 21.79
N ALA A 25 21.03 57.39 21.29
CA ALA A 25 20.41 58.25 20.30
C ALA A 25 20.30 57.53 18.94
N ALA A 26 19.16 57.74 18.27
CA ALA A 26 18.93 57.31 16.90
C ALA A 26 19.97 57.91 15.95
N ARG A 27 20.86 57.06 15.40
CA ARG A 27 21.72 57.40 14.26
C ARG A 27 21.04 56.93 12.98
N SER A 28 20.71 57.90 12.13
CA SER A 28 20.46 57.74 10.71
C SER A 28 21.62 56.95 10.07
N SER A 29 21.34 55.71 9.66
CA SER A 29 22.26 54.86 8.93
C SER A 29 22.28 55.27 7.46
N ALA A 30 23.46 55.67 6.98
CA ALA A 30 23.75 55.77 5.55
C ALA A 30 23.41 54.45 4.82
N PRO A 31 22.99 54.49 3.55
CA PRO A 31 22.63 53.29 2.80
C PRO A 31 23.84 52.37 2.68
N THR A 32 23.79 51.23 3.36
CA THR A 32 24.69 50.10 3.15
C THR A 32 24.64 49.71 1.67
N PRO A 33 25.81 49.43 1.04
CA PRO A 33 25.85 49.02 -0.36
C PRO A 33 24.94 47.81 -0.54
N SER A 34 24.03 47.91 -1.51
CA SER A 34 23.09 46.85 -1.85
C SER A 34 23.86 45.55 -2.03
N SER A 35 23.68 44.63 -1.08
CA SER A 35 24.17 43.27 -1.17
C SER A 35 23.83 42.73 -2.57
N PRO A 36 24.78 42.08 -3.28
CA PRO A 36 24.52 41.56 -4.61
C PRO A 36 23.24 40.73 -4.53
N ILE A 37 22.24 41.10 -5.34
CA ILE A 37 20.97 40.39 -5.45
C ILE A 37 21.34 38.95 -5.77
N MET A 38 21.29 38.09 -4.76
CA MET A 38 21.50 36.66 -4.98
C MET A 38 20.38 36.24 -5.91
N SER A 39 20.74 35.98 -7.17
CA SER A 39 19.85 35.37 -8.16
C SER A 39 19.09 34.25 -7.47
N GLU A 40 17.77 34.37 -7.35
CA GLU A 40 16.94 33.32 -6.76
C GLU A 40 17.34 31.99 -7.40
N SER A 41 17.78 31.03 -6.59
CA SER A 41 18.18 29.73 -7.10
C SER A 41 16.97 29.14 -7.84
N ALA A 42 17.14 28.86 -9.14
CA ALA A 42 16.09 28.24 -9.93
C ALA A 42 15.62 26.94 -9.25
N TYR A 43 14.32 26.67 -9.32
CA TYR A 43 13.73 25.48 -8.72
C TYR A 43 12.72 24.81 -9.64
N THR A 44 12.42 23.56 -9.32
CA THR A 44 11.41 22.73 -9.96
C THR A 44 10.52 22.15 -8.88
N ILE A 45 9.21 22.24 -9.07
CA ILE A 45 8.22 21.62 -8.20
C ILE A 45 7.90 20.23 -8.74
N VAL A 46 7.91 19.21 -7.88
CA VAL A 46 7.46 17.86 -8.23
C VAL A 46 6.28 17.50 -7.33
N LEU A 47 5.12 17.32 -7.95
CA LEU A 47 3.89 16.99 -7.24
C LEU A 47 3.66 15.48 -7.22
N HIS A 48 3.54 14.96 -6.01
CA HIS A 48 3.21 13.57 -5.70
C HIS A 48 1.86 13.51 -4.99
N GLY A 49 1.33 12.31 -4.80
CA GLY A 49 0.13 12.09 -4.02
C GLY A 49 -0.82 11.12 -4.69
N ASN A 50 -1.86 10.75 -3.96
CA ASN A 50 -2.83 9.76 -4.40
C ASN A 50 -3.62 10.19 -5.64
N ASP A 51 -4.34 9.26 -6.28
CA ASP A 51 -5.29 9.61 -7.32
C ASP A 51 -6.40 10.52 -6.77
N ALA A 52 -6.89 11.42 -7.63
CA ALA A 52 -7.87 12.46 -7.30
C ALA A 52 -7.44 13.54 -6.29
N THR A 53 -6.16 13.69 -5.98
CA THR A 53 -5.64 14.84 -5.22
C THR A 53 -5.57 16.15 -6.02
N GLY A 54 -6.06 16.17 -7.26
CA GLY A 54 -6.12 17.38 -8.08
C GLY A 54 -4.86 17.65 -8.93
N LYS A 55 -3.90 16.73 -9.00
CA LYS A 55 -2.67 16.86 -9.82
C LYS A 55 -2.93 17.33 -11.25
N SER A 56 -3.91 16.73 -11.94
CA SER A 56 -4.27 17.07 -13.33
C SER A 56 -4.77 18.50 -13.50
N THR A 57 -5.28 19.12 -12.43
CA THR A 57 -5.75 20.51 -12.43
C THR A 57 -4.63 21.46 -11.99
N LEU A 58 -3.87 21.08 -10.96
CA LEU A 58 -2.84 21.93 -10.35
C LEU A 58 -1.61 22.08 -11.25
N VAL A 59 -1.20 21.04 -11.98
CA VAL A 59 -0.01 21.10 -12.83
C VAL A 59 -0.15 22.14 -13.95
N PRO A 60 -1.22 22.14 -14.78
CA PRO A 60 -1.42 23.19 -15.78
C PRO A 60 -1.53 24.58 -15.16
N ALA A 61 -2.21 24.71 -14.01
CA ALA A 61 -2.43 26.00 -13.37
C ALA A 61 -1.13 26.58 -12.77
N LEU A 62 -0.28 25.76 -12.15
CA LEU A 62 1.06 26.19 -11.71
C LEU A 62 1.96 26.58 -12.89
N ARG A 63 1.90 25.84 -14.01
CA ARG A 63 2.62 26.22 -15.25
C ARG A 63 2.13 27.55 -15.80
N ALA A 64 0.82 27.79 -15.79
CA ALA A 64 0.23 29.08 -16.16
C ALA A 64 0.70 30.21 -15.22
N ALA A 65 0.94 29.90 -13.95
CA ALA A 65 1.56 30.80 -12.97
C ALA A 65 3.10 30.91 -13.09
N GLY A 66 3.69 30.40 -14.19
CA GLY A 66 5.12 30.52 -14.49
C GLY A 66 6.04 29.55 -13.74
N GLN A 67 5.49 28.52 -13.09
CA GLN A 67 6.28 27.53 -12.35
C GLN A 67 6.74 26.37 -13.24
N VAL A 68 7.96 25.88 -13.02
CA VAL A 68 8.45 24.61 -13.62
C VAL A 68 7.96 23.46 -12.74
N VAL A 69 6.94 22.73 -13.21
CA VAL A 69 6.28 21.69 -12.43
C VAL A 69 6.24 20.37 -13.20
N TYR A 70 6.53 19.28 -12.49
CA TYR A 70 6.35 17.90 -12.96
C TYR A 70 5.41 17.12 -12.04
N ALA A 71 4.63 16.22 -12.62
CA ALA A 71 3.88 15.20 -11.91
C ALA A 71 3.85 13.88 -12.71
N ARG A 72 3.30 12.83 -12.10
CA ARG A 72 3.04 11.57 -12.81
C ARG A 72 2.19 11.82 -14.06
N GLY A 73 2.74 11.48 -15.23
CA GLY A 73 2.09 11.65 -16.53
C GLY A 73 2.81 12.62 -17.47
N ASP A 74 3.70 13.47 -16.96
CA ASP A 74 4.61 14.23 -17.81
C ASP A 74 5.61 13.25 -18.45
N GLU A 75 5.56 13.13 -19.77
CA GLU A 75 6.12 11.98 -20.50
C GLU A 75 7.63 12.02 -20.74
N ASP A 76 8.39 12.99 -20.23
CA ASP A 76 9.82 13.09 -20.53
C ASP A 76 10.63 11.97 -19.84
N PRO A 77 10.97 10.87 -20.54
CA PRO A 77 11.60 9.72 -19.90
C PRO A 77 13.04 10.04 -19.49
N ALA A 78 13.64 11.07 -20.10
CA ALA A 78 15.01 11.50 -19.80
C ALA A 78 15.12 12.15 -18.41
N LEU A 79 14.00 12.59 -17.83
CA LEU A 79 13.97 13.17 -16.48
C LEU A 79 13.67 12.15 -15.39
N GLU A 80 13.36 10.89 -15.73
CA GLU A 80 13.00 9.90 -14.71
C GLU A 80 14.20 9.52 -13.83
N ASP A 81 15.38 9.35 -14.42
CA ASP A 81 16.61 9.01 -13.68
C ASP A 81 17.17 10.18 -12.87
N THR A 82 16.77 11.42 -13.19
CA THR A 82 17.29 12.64 -12.54
C THR A 82 16.30 13.24 -11.54
N VAL A 83 15.01 13.28 -11.88
CA VAL A 83 13.95 13.89 -11.07
C VAL A 83 13.13 12.84 -10.31
N VAL A 84 13.17 11.55 -10.67
CA VAL A 84 12.52 10.46 -9.92
C VAL A 84 11.03 10.78 -9.70
N VAL A 85 10.28 10.87 -10.79
CA VAL A 85 8.84 11.22 -10.73
C VAL A 85 8.01 9.94 -10.61
N ARG A 86 8.18 8.98 -11.53
CA ARG A 86 7.39 7.72 -11.55
C ARG A 86 7.90 6.70 -10.56
N SER A 87 9.20 6.66 -10.32
CA SER A 87 9.87 5.76 -9.38
C SER A 87 9.54 6.10 -7.93
N PHE A 88 9.14 7.35 -7.63
CA PHE A 88 8.61 7.70 -6.31
C PHE A 88 7.32 6.94 -6.00
N ASP A 89 6.38 6.83 -6.95
CA ASP A 89 5.15 6.05 -6.77
C ASP A 89 5.45 4.57 -6.51
N LYS A 90 6.53 4.01 -7.09
CA LYS A 90 6.94 2.63 -6.82
C LYS A 90 7.29 2.40 -5.34
N LEU A 91 7.74 3.43 -4.62
CA LEU A 91 8.00 3.34 -3.18
C LEU A 91 6.71 3.12 -2.37
N THR A 92 5.54 3.53 -2.89
CA THR A 92 4.25 3.26 -2.25
C THR A 92 3.84 1.79 -2.35
N LEU A 93 4.39 1.05 -3.32
CA LEU A 93 4.13 -0.37 -3.55
C LEU A 93 5.00 -1.29 -2.68
N GLN A 94 6.05 -0.73 -2.09
CA GLN A 94 7.00 -1.44 -1.24
C GLN A 94 6.56 -1.35 0.22
N LEU A 95 6.87 -2.40 0.99
CA LEU A 95 6.78 -2.31 2.44
C LEU A 95 7.68 -1.18 2.94
N ALA A 96 7.24 -0.50 3.99
CA ALA A 96 8.06 0.53 4.59
C ALA A 96 9.37 -0.07 5.13
N ASP A 97 10.48 0.44 4.62
CA ASP A 97 11.83 0.10 5.04
C ASP A 97 12.68 1.37 5.21
N ASP A 98 13.68 1.31 6.08
CA ASP A 98 14.62 2.41 6.35
C ASP A 98 15.78 2.42 5.34
N GLU A 99 15.98 1.35 4.59
CA GLU A 99 17.05 1.22 3.58
C GLU A 99 16.74 1.94 2.25
N ARG A 100 15.63 2.67 2.16
CA ARG A 100 15.25 3.41 0.94
C ARG A 100 16.29 4.48 0.60
N ALA A 101 16.66 4.52 -0.67
CA ALA A 101 17.65 5.46 -1.22
C ALA A 101 17.24 6.93 -0.99
N PRO A 102 18.22 7.84 -0.82
CA PRO A 102 17.93 9.27 -0.79
C PRO A 102 17.31 9.73 -2.12
N LEU A 103 16.45 10.74 -2.06
CA LEU A 103 15.92 11.38 -3.26
C LEU A 103 16.89 12.44 -3.78
N PRO A 104 16.99 12.62 -5.11
CA PRO A 104 17.70 13.75 -5.68
C PRO A 104 17.13 15.08 -5.17
N THR A 105 18.01 15.99 -4.77
CA THR A 105 17.69 17.32 -4.23
C THR A 105 17.88 18.42 -5.27
N SER A 106 18.62 18.16 -6.35
CA SER A 106 18.81 19.07 -7.47
C SER A 106 19.17 18.31 -8.75
N TYR A 107 19.09 18.99 -9.89
CA TYR A 107 19.51 18.50 -11.20
C TYR A 107 19.90 19.67 -12.11
N THR A 108 20.54 19.38 -13.25
CA THR A 108 20.78 20.37 -14.30
C THR A 108 19.82 20.06 -15.46
N ASP A 109 18.98 21.04 -15.80
CA ASP A 109 17.94 20.89 -16.82
C ASP A 109 18.56 21.04 -18.24
N LYS A 110 17.78 20.75 -19.28
CA LYS A 110 18.22 20.77 -20.69
C LYS A 110 18.68 22.15 -21.16
N ASP A 111 18.25 23.20 -20.46
CA ASP A 111 18.68 24.59 -20.66
C ASP A 111 20.05 24.90 -20.00
N GLY A 112 20.67 23.93 -19.31
CA GLY A 112 21.91 24.10 -18.57
C GLY A 112 21.72 24.77 -17.20
N VAL A 113 20.48 25.08 -16.81
CA VAL A 113 20.18 25.72 -15.52
C VAL A 113 20.18 24.66 -14.42
N HIS A 114 20.97 24.89 -13.38
CA HIS A 114 20.92 24.09 -12.18
C HIS A 114 19.67 24.43 -11.36
N ARG A 115 18.83 23.43 -11.10
CA ARG A 115 17.54 23.58 -10.41
C ARG A 115 17.52 22.74 -9.15
N ARG A 116 17.10 23.33 -8.03
CA ARG A 116 16.72 22.54 -6.84
C ARG A 116 15.36 21.89 -7.04
N ILE A 117 15.18 20.69 -6.49
CA ILE A 117 13.92 19.94 -6.57
C ILE A 117 13.14 20.18 -5.27
N VAL A 118 11.93 20.72 -5.39
CA VAL A 118 10.96 20.87 -4.30
C VAL A 118 9.86 19.83 -4.49
N ARG A 119 9.87 18.77 -3.68
CA ARG A 119 8.83 17.73 -3.73
C ARG A 119 7.71 18.06 -2.76
N ILE A 120 6.47 17.98 -3.22
CA ILE A 120 5.29 18.23 -2.40
C ILE A 120 4.34 17.04 -2.56
N ILE A 121 3.90 16.50 -1.42
CA ILE A 121 2.85 15.47 -1.38
C ILE A 121 1.50 16.20 -1.31
N LEU A 122 0.62 15.93 -2.26
CA LEU A 122 -0.77 16.39 -2.20
C LEU A 122 -1.61 15.37 -1.44
N ASP A 123 -2.41 15.84 -0.50
CA ASP A 123 -3.36 15.03 0.25
C ASP A 123 -4.80 15.57 0.12
N ALA A 124 -5.77 14.72 0.42
CA ALA A 124 -7.16 15.08 0.69
C ALA A 124 -7.85 13.94 1.45
N ASP A 125 -8.89 14.27 2.20
CA ASP A 125 -9.73 13.28 2.87
C ASP A 125 -10.33 12.27 1.89
N LEU A 126 -10.47 11.01 2.33
CA LEU A 126 -10.95 9.90 1.48
C LEU A 126 -12.28 10.20 0.80
N SER A 127 -13.22 10.82 1.51
CA SER A 127 -14.53 11.21 0.97
C SER A 127 -14.40 12.21 -0.17
N VAL A 128 -13.43 13.13 -0.10
CA VAL A 128 -13.14 14.10 -1.17
C VAL A 128 -12.53 13.40 -2.38
N LEU A 129 -11.61 12.46 -2.16
CA LEU A 129 -11.04 11.65 -3.24
C LEU A 129 -12.12 10.87 -3.99
N GLN A 130 -13.00 10.17 -3.26
CA GLN A 130 -14.13 9.44 -3.84
C GLN A 130 -15.10 10.36 -4.60
N ALA A 131 -15.46 11.52 -4.04
CA ALA A 131 -16.35 12.47 -4.70
C ALA A 131 -15.77 13.02 -6.02
N ARG A 132 -14.45 13.25 -6.07
CA ARG A 132 -13.76 13.68 -7.29
C ARG A 132 -13.73 12.57 -8.35
N LEU A 133 -13.56 11.32 -7.93
CA LEU A 133 -13.55 10.16 -8.82
C LEU A 133 -14.93 9.83 -9.39
N ALA A 134 -16.00 10.04 -8.63
CA ALA A 134 -17.37 9.83 -9.10
C ALA A 134 -17.73 10.66 -10.34
N ASN A 135 -17.00 11.75 -10.59
CA ASN A 135 -17.18 12.60 -11.77
C ASN A 135 -16.30 12.20 -12.97
N ARG A 136 -15.47 11.14 -12.85
CA ARG A 136 -14.61 10.67 -13.93
C ARG A 136 -15.34 9.66 -14.83
N PRO A 137 -15.07 9.65 -16.15
CA PRO A 137 -15.76 8.78 -17.11
C PRO A 137 -15.42 7.29 -16.98
N SER A 138 -14.34 6.92 -16.28
CA SER A 138 -13.97 5.53 -16.01
C SER A 138 -13.27 5.42 -14.67
N THR A 139 -13.50 4.33 -13.94
CA THR A 139 -12.77 4.01 -12.72
C THR A 139 -11.73 2.92 -12.98
N ASP A 140 -10.48 3.17 -12.62
CA ASP A 140 -9.41 2.17 -12.60
C ASP A 140 -9.44 1.37 -11.28
N LYS A 141 -8.87 0.16 -11.25
CA LYS A 141 -8.76 -0.67 -10.05
C LYS A 141 -7.99 0.01 -8.89
N TRP A 142 -7.16 1.01 -9.20
CA TRP A 142 -6.42 1.82 -8.24
C TRP A 142 -7.29 2.88 -7.54
N GLU A 143 -8.52 3.07 -8.02
CA GLU A 143 -9.44 4.11 -7.57
C GLU A 143 -10.55 3.53 -6.65
N SER A 144 -10.39 2.29 -6.15
CA SER A 144 -11.27 1.74 -5.12
C SER A 144 -11.06 2.46 -3.78
N GLU A 145 -12.08 2.50 -2.92
CA GLU A 145 -11.95 3.10 -1.58
C GLU A 145 -10.77 2.52 -0.79
N LYS A 146 -10.60 1.19 -0.84
CA LYS A 146 -9.50 0.47 -0.21
C LYS A 146 -8.15 0.88 -0.76
N SER A 147 -8.04 0.98 -2.09
CA SER A 147 -6.82 1.43 -2.78
C SER A 147 -6.48 2.87 -2.39
N LEU A 148 -7.46 3.77 -2.41
CA LEU A 148 -7.27 5.17 -2.06
C LEU A 148 -6.86 5.32 -0.60
N PHE A 149 -7.49 4.59 0.31
CA PHE A 149 -7.10 4.60 1.71
C PHE A 149 -5.64 4.18 1.88
N TYR A 150 -5.25 3.03 1.30
CA TYR A 150 -3.91 2.48 1.40
C TYR A 150 -2.87 3.45 0.83
N PHE A 151 -3.03 3.90 -0.42
CA PHE A 151 -2.03 4.74 -1.07
C PHE A 151 -1.93 6.12 -0.45
N ARG A 152 -3.03 6.69 0.07
CA ARG A 152 -2.97 7.91 0.88
C ARG A 152 -2.02 7.73 2.06
N ALA A 153 -2.19 6.65 2.83
CA ALA A 153 -1.33 6.38 3.97
C ALA A 153 0.14 6.15 3.56
N ARG A 154 0.40 5.46 2.45
CA ARG A 154 1.76 5.28 1.92
C ARG A 154 2.40 6.61 1.50
N PHE A 155 1.65 7.54 0.91
CA PHE A 155 2.18 8.87 0.56
C PHE A 155 2.50 9.72 1.78
N LEU A 156 1.66 9.69 2.83
CA LEU A 156 1.93 10.37 4.10
C LEU A 156 3.17 9.76 4.80
N GLU A 157 3.32 8.44 4.73
CA GLU A 157 4.52 7.76 5.24
C GLU A 157 5.78 8.20 4.52
N LEU A 158 5.76 8.29 3.20
CA LEU A 158 6.88 8.80 2.42
C LEU A 158 7.15 10.28 2.72
N ALA A 159 6.12 11.08 2.98
CA ALA A 159 6.26 12.48 3.39
C ALA A 159 7.04 12.59 4.70
N ALA A 160 6.62 11.84 5.73
CA ALA A 160 7.30 11.79 7.02
C ALA A 160 8.72 11.20 6.91
N PHE A 161 8.89 10.14 6.11
CA PHE A 161 10.17 9.47 5.93
C PHE A 161 11.23 10.38 5.32
N TYR A 162 10.90 11.05 4.21
CA TYR A 162 11.83 11.92 3.49
C TYR A 162 11.84 13.37 3.98
N GLY A 163 10.95 13.75 4.89
CA GLY A 163 10.76 15.15 5.29
C GLY A 163 10.28 15.97 4.09
N LEU A 164 9.11 15.63 3.54
CA LEU A 164 8.49 16.36 2.45
C LEU A 164 7.26 17.12 2.96
N PRO A 165 7.01 18.34 2.48
CA PRO A 165 5.79 19.05 2.77
C PRO A 165 4.55 18.35 2.20
N VAL A 166 3.47 18.38 2.99
CA VAL A 166 2.13 17.93 2.58
C VAL A 166 1.22 19.14 2.35
N VAL A 167 0.47 19.15 1.26
CA VAL A 167 -0.53 20.20 0.98
C VAL A 167 -1.91 19.57 0.89
N ASP A 168 -2.82 19.97 1.79
CA ASP A 168 -4.22 19.54 1.79
C ASP A 168 -5.00 20.26 0.69
N THR A 169 -5.38 19.50 -0.33
CA THR A 169 -6.18 19.98 -1.47
C THR A 169 -7.67 19.82 -1.25
N GLY A 170 -8.11 19.16 -0.18
CA GLY A 170 -9.51 18.84 0.08
C GLY A 170 -10.31 20.00 0.67
N LYS A 171 -9.64 20.92 1.35
CA LYS A 171 -10.26 22.06 2.05
C LYS A 171 -10.05 23.41 1.36
N LYS A 172 -9.29 23.44 0.26
CA LYS A 172 -8.82 24.66 -0.41
C LYS A 172 -9.25 24.71 -1.87
N GLY A 173 -9.44 25.92 -2.36
CA GLY A 173 -9.62 26.17 -3.79
C GLY A 173 -8.32 25.95 -4.58
N VAL A 174 -8.43 25.87 -5.91
CA VAL A 174 -7.26 25.70 -6.81
C VAL A 174 -6.26 26.86 -6.63
N GLU A 175 -6.73 28.11 -6.66
CA GLU A 175 -5.88 29.30 -6.50
C GLU A 175 -5.17 29.36 -5.14
N GLU A 176 -5.89 29.05 -4.06
CA GLU A 176 -5.31 28.99 -2.72
C GLU A 176 -4.22 27.92 -2.62
N THR A 177 -4.49 26.74 -3.19
CA THR A 177 -3.53 25.62 -3.25
C THR A 177 -2.28 25.99 -4.06
N ILE A 178 -2.43 26.69 -5.19
CA ILE A 178 -1.31 27.18 -6.01
C ILE A 178 -0.46 28.19 -5.24
N SER A 179 -1.12 29.13 -4.56
CA SER A 179 -0.46 30.16 -3.75
C SER A 179 0.38 29.52 -2.64
N GLU A 180 -0.18 28.55 -1.92
CA GLU A 180 0.53 27.82 -0.86
C GLU A 180 1.72 27.02 -1.40
N ILE A 181 1.53 26.24 -2.47
CA ILE A 181 2.61 25.48 -3.12
C ILE A 181 3.75 26.41 -3.54
N THR A 182 3.42 27.54 -4.16
CA THR A 182 4.42 28.50 -4.65
C THR A 182 5.14 29.20 -3.50
N ALA A 183 4.40 29.60 -2.46
CA ALA A 183 4.97 30.23 -1.26
C ALA A 183 5.95 29.28 -0.54
N LEU A 184 5.55 28.02 -0.39
CA LEU A 184 6.38 26.98 0.19
C LEU A 184 7.62 26.70 -0.65
N ALA A 185 7.48 26.59 -1.97
CA ALA A 185 8.60 26.35 -2.88
C ALA A 185 9.64 27.48 -2.82
N ARG A 186 9.20 28.74 -2.69
CA ARG A 186 10.08 29.91 -2.58
C ARG A 186 10.75 30.06 -1.20
N ASN A 187 10.11 29.58 -0.13
CA ASN A 187 10.61 29.78 1.23
C ASN A 187 11.67 28.72 1.62
N LEU A 188 12.95 29.04 1.39
CA LEU A 188 14.08 28.18 1.72
C LEU A 188 14.22 27.89 3.21
N GLU A 189 13.88 28.83 4.09
CA GLU A 189 13.99 28.64 5.54
C GLU A 189 12.99 27.59 6.03
N VAL A 190 11.74 27.68 5.56
CA VAL A 190 10.68 26.71 5.87
C VAL A 190 11.02 25.34 5.27
N LEU A 191 11.47 25.28 4.01
CA LEU A 191 11.89 24.02 3.38
C LEU A 191 13.08 23.37 4.12
N GLY A 192 13.99 24.17 4.67
CA GLY A 192 15.11 23.69 5.48
C GLY A 192 14.71 23.05 6.82
N LEU A 193 13.45 23.19 7.24
CA LEU A 193 12.93 22.52 8.43
C LEU A 193 12.61 21.05 8.19
N PHE A 194 12.06 20.70 7.03
CA PHE A 194 11.55 19.36 6.77
C PHE A 194 12.65 18.28 6.80
N PRO A 195 13.82 18.45 6.17
CA PRO A 195 14.91 17.47 6.26
C PRO A 195 15.42 17.27 7.69
N LYS A 196 15.32 18.28 8.57
CA LYS A 196 15.70 18.16 10.00
C LYS A 196 14.74 17.29 10.80
N LEU A 197 13.53 17.05 10.28
CA LEU A 197 12.50 16.20 10.89
C LEU A 197 12.27 14.91 10.08
N ALA A 198 13.01 14.70 8.99
CA ALA A 198 12.88 13.53 8.14
C ALA A 198 13.24 12.26 8.91
N LEU A 199 12.28 11.34 9.05
CA LEU A 199 12.49 10.11 9.83
C LEU A 199 13.64 9.25 9.29
N ARG A 200 13.97 9.36 8.00
CA ARG A 200 15.11 8.67 7.37
C ARG A 200 16.45 9.02 8.03
N THR A 201 16.62 10.27 8.47
CA THR A 201 17.89 10.76 9.03
C THR A 201 17.80 11.12 10.51
N LEU A 202 16.59 11.25 11.04
CA LEU A 202 16.37 11.65 12.43
C LEU A 202 16.77 10.52 13.40
N THR A 203 17.66 10.85 14.33
CA THR A 203 18.15 9.95 15.38
C THR A 203 17.70 10.41 16.78
N PRO A 204 17.84 9.56 17.81
CA PRO A 204 17.60 9.98 19.19
C PRO A 204 18.48 11.16 19.63
N ASP A 205 19.72 11.25 19.13
CA ASP A 205 20.63 12.37 19.43
C ASP A 205 20.15 13.68 18.80
N ASP A 206 19.60 13.62 17.58
CA ASP A 206 18.98 14.78 16.95
C ASP A 206 17.76 15.26 17.75
N VAL A 207 16.93 14.34 18.24
CA VAL A 207 15.79 14.68 19.10
C VAL A 207 16.26 15.34 20.39
N ALA A 208 17.31 14.80 21.03
CA ALA A 208 17.89 15.40 22.23
C ALA A 208 18.50 16.79 21.95
N SER A 209 19.17 16.94 20.80
CA SER A 209 19.77 18.18 20.31
C SER A 209 18.74 19.25 19.96
N LEU A 210 17.57 18.87 19.43
CA LEU A 210 16.45 19.78 19.14
C LEU A 210 15.63 20.12 20.39
N ALA A 211 15.57 19.20 21.36
CA ALA A 211 14.90 19.44 22.64
C ALA A 211 15.72 20.31 23.60
N ARG A 212 17.07 20.24 23.51
CA ARG A 212 18.03 21.05 24.29
C ARG A 212 17.74 21.13 25.79
N ARG A 213 17.18 20.07 26.40
CA ARG A 213 16.74 20.10 27.81
C ARG A 213 17.87 20.52 28.76
N ARG A 214 19.11 20.11 28.48
CA ARG A 214 20.30 20.41 29.31
C ARG A 214 21.08 21.67 28.90
N ALA A 215 20.61 22.43 27.91
CA ALA A 215 21.35 23.60 27.43
C ALA A 215 21.30 24.75 28.44
N VAL A 216 22.41 25.49 28.56
CA VAL A 216 22.46 26.71 29.38
C VAL A 216 21.80 27.85 28.59
N VAL A 217 20.76 28.46 29.17
CA VAL A 217 20.08 29.63 28.63
C VAL A 217 20.71 30.89 29.25
N PRO A 218 21.24 31.82 28.45
CA PRO A 218 21.87 33.05 28.96
C PRO A 218 20.91 33.86 29.85
N GLY A 219 21.43 34.36 30.97
CA GLY A 219 20.67 35.19 31.91
C GLY A 219 19.86 34.43 32.97
N VAL A 220 19.89 33.09 32.96
CA VAL A 220 19.21 32.26 33.98
C VAL A 220 20.17 31.92 35.11
N ASP A 221 19.83 32.30 36.35
CA ASP A 221 20.50 31.82 37.56
C ASP A 221 19.91 30.46 37.95
N TYR A 222 20.48 29.41 37.36
CA TYR A 222 20.01 28.04 37.53
C TYR A 222 20.03 27.54 38.97
N ALA A 223 21.02 27.92 39.77
CA ALA A 223 21.14 27.46 41.15
C ALA A 223 20.05 28.08 42.01
N LYS A 224 19.88 29.41 41.92
CA LYS A 224 18.81 30.11 42.63
C LYS A 224 17.43 29.61 42.20
N ARG A 225 17.21 29.48 40.89
CA ARG A 225 15.92 29.04 40.35
C ARG A 225 15.58 27.61 40.75
N LEU A 226 16.56 26.70 40.78
CA LEU A 226 16.34 25.33 41.25
C LEU A 226 15.86 25.32 42.71
N GLU A 227 16.45 26.11 43.60
CA GLU A 227 16.03 26.17 45.00
C GLU A 227 14.59 26.70 45.15
N GLU A 228 14.18 27.67 44.33
CA GLU A 228 12.79 28.14 44.28
C GLU A 228 11.84 27.02 43.85
N ILE A 229 12.19 26.24 42.81
CA ILE A 229 11.37 25.12 42.34
C ILE A 229 11.30 24.01 43.40
N ILE A 230 12.42 23.68 44.06
CA ILE A 230 12.45 22.70 45.14
C ILE A 230 11.52 23.12 46.29
N ALA A 231 11.51 24.40 46.67
CA ALA A 231 10.63 24.89 47.72
C ALA A 231 9.13 24.77 47.37
N ILE A 232 8.79 24.83 46.08
CA ILE A 232 7.41 24.68 45.57
C ILE A 232 7.04 23.20 45.46
N GLU A 233 7.89 22.39 44.83
CA GLU A 233 7.56 21.04 44.36
C GLU A 233 7.86 19.93 45.39
N CYS A 234 8.80 20.15 46.32
CA CYS A 234 9.18 19.14 47.33
C CYS A 234 8.40 19.26 48.65
N GLY A 235 7.08 19.50 48.56
CA GLY A 235 6.18 19.57 49.71
C GLY A 235 5.81 18.19 50.31
N GLU A 236 4.88 18.17 51.27
CA GLU A 236 4.50 16.93 51.98
C GLU A 236 3.94 15.83 51.07
N THR A 237 3.31 16.21 49.96
CA THR A 237 2.73 15.27 48.99
C THR A 237 3.70 14.89 47.86
N SER A 238 4.94 15.39 47.89
CA SER A 238 5.95 15.08 46.88
C SER A 238 6.58 13.72 47.09
N LEU A 239 6.83 13.01 45.98
CA LEU A 239 7.62 11.78 45.97
C LEU A 239 9.08 12.05 46.39
N PHE A 240 9.59 13.25 46.13
CA PHE A 240 10.98 13.63 46.33
C PHE A 240 11.13 14.60 47.51
N THR A 241 12.17 14.38 48.30
CA THR A 241 12.59 15.36 49.31
C THR A 241 13.53 16.39 48.67
N PRO A 242 13.68 17.60 49.26
CA PRO A 242 14.69 18.56 48.81
C PRO A 242 16.10 17.96 48.74
N GLU A 243 16.45 17.09 49.70
CA GLU A 243 17.75 16.42 49.75
C GLU A 243 17.93 15.41 48.61
N ASP A 244 16.87 14.67 48.24
CA ASP A 244 16.93 13.76 47.10
C ASP A 244 17.34 14.49 45.81
N VAL A 245 16.74 15.68 45.57
CA VAL A 245 16.99 16.48 44.36
C VAL A 245 18.38 17.11 44.41
N ARG A 246 18.75 17.76 45.51
CA ARG A 246 20.08 18.40 45.66
C ARG A 246 21.22 17.39 45.55
N SER A 247 21.07 16.24 46.20
CA SER A 247 22.06 15.16 46.15
C SER A 247 22.24 14.65 44.73
N GLN A 248 21.14 14.48 43.98
CA GLN A 248 21.23 14.00 42.60
C GLN A 248 21.78 15.08 41.65
N CYS A 249 21.37 16.34 41.78
CA CYS A 249 21.95 17.45 41.01
C CYS A 249 23.46 17.62 41.24
N SER A 250 23.95 17.31 42.44
CA SER A 250 25.39 17.30 42.74
C SER A 250 26.14 16.18 42.01
N ARG A 251 25.46 15.07 41.68
CA ARG A 251 26.03 13.92 40.96
C ARG A 251 25.92 14.06 39.44
N ASP A 252 24.85 14.68 38.97
CA ASP A 252 24.59 14.98 37.55
C ASP A 252 24.42 16.51 37.39
N PRO A 253 25.51 17.26 37.16
CA PRO A 253 25.44 18.71 37.06
C PRO A 253 24.49 19.20 35.96
N GLY A 254 24.28 18.41 34.90
CA GLY A 254 23.36 18.72 33.80
C GLY A 254 21.88 18.62 34.18
N LEU A 255 21.56 17.97 35.32
CA LEU A 255 20.19 17.82 35.81
C LEU A 255 19.59 19.16 36.25
N VAL A 256 20.41 20.05 36.82
CA VAL A 256 19.96 21.39 37.23
C VAL A 256 19.36 22.14 36.04
N GLN A 257 20.08 22.18 34.91
CA GLN A 257 19.58 22.84 33.70
C GLN A 257 18.33 22.14 33.17
N ALA A 258 18.30 20.82 33.17
CA ALA A 258 17.15 20.06 32.70
C ALA A 258 15.87 20.33 33.51
N LEU A 259 15.96 20.36 34.84
CA LEU A 259 14.84 20.63 35.74
C LEU A 259 14.31 22.04 35.53
N VAL A 260 15.20 23.03 35.60
CA VAL A 260 14.83 24.45 35.45
C VAL A 260 14.27 24.72 34.04
N ASN A 261 14.93 24.24 32.98
CA ASN A 261 14.47 24.46 31.61
C ASN A 261 13.12 23.81 31.34
N GLN A 262 12.87 22.60 31.85
CA GLN A 262 11.57 21.95 31.69
C GLN A 262 10.47 22.67 32.47
N TYR A 263 10.76 23.05 33.72
CA TYR A 263 9.78 23.68 34.61
C TYR A 263 9.34 25.05 34.09
N ASP A 264 10.29 25.88 33.68
CA ASP A 264 10.05 27.23 33.16
C ASP A 264 9.86 27.28 31.64
N ASN A 265 9.89 26.13 30.95
CA ASN A 265 9.84 26.01 29.48
C ASN A 265 10.89 26.90 28.76
N LEU A 266 12.09 27.00 29.35
CA LEU A 266 13.18 27.83 28.84
C LEU A 266 13.82 27.21 27.60
N HIS A 267 14.18 28.06 26.66
CA HIS A 267 14.77 27.67 25.39
C HIS A 267 15.47 28.86 24.74
N ASP A 268 16.31 28.56 23.75
CA ASP A 268 16.86 29.57 22.86
C ASP A 268 15.75 30.10 21.94
N GLY A 269 15.23 31.30 22.24
CA GLY A 269 14.20 31.96 21.44
C GLY A 269 14.64 32.30 20.00
N LYS A 270 15.93 32.15 19.68
CA LYS A 270 16.44 32.30 18.30
C LYS A 270 16.44 31.00 17.51
N SER A 271 16.10 29.86 18.12
CA SER A 271 16.10 28.58 17.41
C SER A 271 14.97 28.55 16.37
N PRO A 272 15.26 28.30 15.08
CA PRO A 272 14.22 28.25 14.03
C PRO A 272 13.34 27.00 14.16
N LEU A 273 13.76 26.00 14.94
CA LEU A 273 13.07 24.75 15.19
C LEU A 273 13.39 24.26 16.60
N ARG A 274 12.38 23.80 17.32
CA ARG A 274 12.57 23.08 18.60
C ARG A 274 11.57 21.95 18.75
N LEU A 275 11.97 20.96 19.55
CA LEU A 275 11.08 19.89 20.00
C LEU A 275 10.74 20.09 21.47
N ARG A 276 9.52 20.56 21.76
CA ARG A 276 9.06 20.73 23.15
C ARG A 276 8.43 19.44 23.66
N LEU A 277 8.97 18.87 24.72
CA LEU A 277 8.36 17.72 25.39
C LEU A 277 6.97 18.12 25.93
N ILE A 278 5.93 17.43 25.50
CA ILE A 278 4.54 17.62 25.95
C ILE A 278 4.26 16.72 27.16
N VAL A 279 4.57 15.43 26.99
CA VAL A 279 4.33 14.41 27.99
C VAL A 279 5.38 13.32 27.83
N GLU A 280 5.79 12.77 28.97
CA GLU A 280 6.63 11.59 29.04
C GLU A 280 5.88 10.52 29.83
N GLY A 281 6.01 9.27 29.38
CA GLY A 281 5.50 8.11 30.08
C GLY A 281 6.60 7.06 30.26
N GLU A 282 6.19 5.89 30.74
CA GLU A 282 7.14 4.81 31.03
C GLU A 282 7.87 4.30 29.78
N SER A 283 7.17 4.24 28.63
CA SER A 283 7.67 3.67 27.38
C SER A 283 7.85 4.65 26.23
N LYS A 284 7.46 5.92 26.39
CA LYS A 284 7.52 6.90 25.30
C LYS A 284 7.59 8.34 25.76
N GLN A 285 8.17 9.19 24.93
CA GLN A 285 8.17 10.64 25.03
C GLN A 285 7.41 11.23 23.84
N ILE A 286 6.62 12.28 24.05
CA ILE A 286 5.87 12.95 22.97
C ILE A 286 6.32 14.41 22.90
N TYR A 287 6.80 14.82 21.74
CA TYR A 287 7.30 16.15 21.47
C TYR A 287 6.39 16.91 20.51
N LYS A 288 6.08 18.16 20.83
CA LYS A 288 5.51 19.12 19.89
C LYS A 288 6.63 19.71 19.04
N VAL A 289 6.41 19.76 17.74
CA VAL A 289 7.28 20.50 16.83
C VAL A 289 6.89 21.97 16.88
N GLU A 290 7.83 22.84 17.24
CA GLU A 290 7.56 24.28 17.32
C GLU A 290 8.56 25.07 16.49
N THR A 291 8.03 25.94 15.65
CA THR A 291 8.79 26.84 14.79
C THR A 291 7.97 28.12 14.55
N PRO A 292 8.60 29.31 14.57
CA PRO A 292 7.91 30.55 14.20
C PRO A 292 7.74 30.70 12.68
N LEU A 293 8.38 29.85 11.88
CA LEU A 293 8.48 30.03 10.43
C LEU A 293 7.25 29.52 9.66
N THR A 294 6.50 28.58 10.23
CA THR A 294 5.34 27.95 9.57
C THR A 294 4.39 27.31 10.58
N ARG A 295 3.11 27.20 10.20
CA ARG A 295 2.07 26.46 10.93
C ARG A 295 1.89 25.02 10.46
N HIS A 296 2.70 24.57 9.50
CA HIS A 296 2.57 23.23 8.90
C HIS A 296 2.64 22.08 9.93
N PHE A 297 3.38 22.28 11.02
CA PHE A 297 3.58 21.27 12.05
C PHE A 297 2.64 21.40 13.26
N ASP A 298 1.67 22.34 13.25
CA ASP A 298 0.84 22.64 14.42
C ASP A 298 0.05 21.43 14.94
N ASN A 299 -0.35 20.55 14.02
CA ASN A 299 -1.10 19.32 14.29
C ASN A 299 -0.23 18.05 14.23
N HIS A 300 1.09 18.18 14.38
CA HIS A 300 2.01 17.05 14.35
C HIS A 300 2.80 16.94 15.65
N VAL A 301 3.05 15.70 16.05
CA VAL A 301 3.92 15.36 17.16
C VAL A 301 4.94 14.33 16.73
N LEU A 302 6.08 14.36 17.40
CA LEU A 302 7.10 13.32 17.30
C LEU A 302 7.02 12.46 18.56
N VAL A 303 6.71 11.18 18.40
CA VAL A 303 6.76 10.20 19.50
C VAL A 303 8.10 9.48 19.46
N PHE A 304 8.78 9.40 20.59
CA PHE A 304 10.00 8.63 20.76
C PHE A 304 9.76 7.45 21.70
N LEU A 305 9.93 6.23 21.20
CA LEU A 305 9.83 5.00 21.99
C LEU A 305 11.09 4.84 22.86
N LYS A 306 10.90 4.77 24.17
CA LYS A 306 11.97 4.51 25.14
C LYS A 306 12.36 3.02 25.06
N PRO A 307 13.64 2.67 25.28
CA PRO A 307 14.10 1.28 25.33
C PRO A 307 13.70 0.59 26.64
N THR A 308 12.48 0.82 27.12
CA THR A 308 12.03 0.41 28.45
C THR A 308 10.87 -0.58 28.36
N ILE A 309 10.79 -1.45 29.35
CA ILE A 309 9.70 -2.40 29.54
C ILE A 309 9.24 -2.38 31.00
N TYR A 310 7.93 -2.42 31.21
CA TYR A 310 7.32 -2.35 32.53
C TYR A 310 6.26 -3.45 32.70
N SER A 311 6.24 -4.12 33.86
CA SER A 311 5.20 -5.07 34.24
C SER A 311 4.56 -4.66 35.56
N HIS A 312 3.27 -4.33 35.51
CA HIS A 312 2.50 -4.01 36.71
C HIS A 312 2.32 -5.25 37.62
N SER A 313 2.00 -6.42 37.07
CA SER A 313 1.77 -7.62 37.87
C SER A 313 3.01 -8.09 38.64
N LYS A 314 4.20 -7.82 38.11
CA LYS A 314 5.48 -8.15 38.76
C LYS A 314 6.10 -6.98 39.51
N GLN A 315 5.53 -5.78 39.39
CA GLN A 315 6.15 -4.54 39.85
C GLN A 315 7.62 -4.49 39.43
N ALA A 316 7.87 -4.77 38.15
CA ALA A 316 9.21 -4.92 37.61
C ALA A 316 9.36 -4.05 36.37
N THR A 317 10.52 -3.44 36.23
CA THR A 317 10.86 -2.57 35.11
C THR A 317 12.28 -2.86 34.66
N ALA A 318 12.60 -2.49 33.43
CA ALA A 318 13.97 -2.52 32.94
C ALA A 318 14.15 -1.58 31.75
N GLU A 319 15.41 -1.19 31.56
CA GLU A 319 15.91 -0.74 30.27
C GLU A 319 16.55 -1.92 29.53
N ILE A 320 16.23 -2.06 28.25
CA ILE A 320 16.70 -3.09 27.33
C ILE A 320 17.15 -2.40 26.04
N SER A 321 18.47 -2.35 25.83
CA SER A 321 19.05 -1.76 24.61
C SER A 321 18.46 -2.40 23.34
N GLY A 322 18.13 -1.56 22.36
CA GLY A 322 17.53 -1.97 21.09
C GLY A 322 16.03 -2.33 21.14
N LEU A 323 15.39 -2.33 22.31
CA LEU A 323 13.98 -2.66 22.43
C LEU A 323 13.08 -1.67 21.67
N SER A 324 13.39 -0.38 21.72
CA SER A 324 12.64 0.66 20.99
C SER A 324 12.64 0.38 19.49
N SER A 325 13.78 0.04 18.91
CA SER A 325 13.92 -0.34 17.49
C SER A 325 13.09 -1.57 17.11
N ILE A 326 13.08 -2.61 17.94
CA ILE A 326 12.31 -3.84 17.68
C ILE A 326 10.81 -3.58 17.79
N ARG A 327 10.37 -2.78 18.78
CA ARG A 327 8.99 -2.30 18.91
C ARG A 327 8.58 -1.50 17.69
N ALA A 328 9.44 -0.59 17.23
CA ALA A 328 9.20 0.23 16.05
C ALA A 328 8.98 -0.65 14.81
N ALA A 329 9.87 -1.62 14.59
CA ALA A 329 9.74 -2.58 13.49
C ALA A 329 8.44 -3.41 13.59
N GLY A 330 8.05 -3.84 14.80
CA GLY A 330 6.78 -4.52 15.02
C GLY A 330 5.58 -3.62 14.71
N SER A 331 5.58 -2.40 15.26
CA SER A 331 4.53 -1.41 14.99
C SER A 331 4.37 -1.13 13.50
N ARG A 332 5.46 -0.98 12.74
CA ARG A 332 5.40 -0.79 11.29
C ARG A 332 4.65 -1.92 10.58
N LEU A 333 4.86 -3.17 10.99
CA LEU A 333 4.24 -4.34 10.39
C LEU A 333 2.75 -4.44 10.74
N PHE A 334 2.37 -4.14 11.98
CA PHE A 334 0.96 -4.09 12.37
C PHE A 334 0.22 -2.93 11.68
N LEU A 335 0.83 -1.74 11.59
CA LEU A 335 0.25 -0.60 10.87
C LEU A 335 0.08 -0.90 9.38
N GLU A 336 0.99 -1.65 8.76
CA GLU A 336 0.79 -2.13 7.39
C GLU A 336 -0.48 -2.99 7.27
N MET A 337 -0.77 -3.88 8.22
CA MET A 337 -2.02 -4.65 8.23
C MET A 337 -3.24 -3.74 8.37
N LEU A 338 -3.16 -2.70 9.22
CA LEU A 338 -4.23 -1.73 9.41
C LEU A 338 -4.49 -0.90 8.15
N HIS A 339 -3.43 -0.44 7.48
CA HIS A 339 -3.51 0.26 6.20
C HIS A 339 -4.21 -0.59 5.14
N ARG A 340 -3.83 -1.86 5.03
CA ARG A 340 -4.45 -2.81 4.07
C ARG A 340 -5.93 -3.06 4.36
N ALA A 341 -6.35 -2.96 5.62
CA ALA A 341 -7.72 -3.17 6.06
C ALA A 341 -8.58 -1.88 6.15
N GLY A 342 -8.05 -0.73 5.72
CA GLY A 342 -8.82 0.52 5.77
C GLY A 342 -9.06 1.06 7.18
N ILE A 343 -8.16 0.75 8.13
CA ILE A 343 -8.29 1.13 9.54
C ILE A 343 -7.48 2.40 9.80
N ARG A 344 -8.13 3.43 10.34
CA ARG A 344 -7.54 4.75 10.60
C ARG A 344 -6.68 4.74 11.86
N HIS A 345 -5.51 5.36 11.75
CA HIS A 345 -4.65 5.66 12.89
C HIS A 345 -3.88 6.97 12.70
N THR A 346 -3.33 7.50 13.78
CA THR A 346 -2.61 8.77 13.77
C THR A 346 -1.16 8.68 13.27
N TYR A 347 -0.59 7.48 13.20
CA TYR A 347 0.82 7.33 12.84
C TYR A 347 0.99 7.47 11.33
N GLU A 348 1.77 8.45 10.91
CA GLU A 348 2.03 8.71 9.48
C GLU A 348 3.32 8.03 9.06
N GLY A 349 4.36 8.02 9.90
CA GLY A 349 5.62 7.35 9.61
C GLY A 349 6.35 6.90 10.86
N LEU A 350 7.28 5.96 10.71
CA LEU A 350 8.11 5.45 11.80
C LEU A 350 9.47 4.97 11.28
N ASN A 351 10.56 5.17 12.04
CA ASN A 351 11.91 4.70 11.68
C ASN A 351 12.46 3.59 12.59
N ALA A 352 13.61 3.03 12.20
CA ALA A 352 14.35 2.01 12.95
C ALA A 352 14.80 2.44 14.36
N HIS A 353 14.81 3.72 14.68
CA HIS A 353 15.22 4.23 15.98
C HIS A 353 14.06 4.34 16.99
N GLY A 354 12.84 3.96 16.60
CA GLY A 354 11.66 4.12 17.45
C GLY A 354 11.13 5.55 17.48
N LEU A 355 11.38 6.33 16.42
CA LEU A 355 10.76 7.63 16.22
C LEU A 355 9.53 7.47 15.34
N ILE A 356 8.43 8.08 15.76
CA ILE A 356 7.13 8.03 15.08
C ILE A 356 6.69 9.46 14.79
N TRP A 357 6.43 9.74 13.52
CA TRP A 357 5.74 10.95 13.12
C TRP A 357 4.23 10.69 13.15
N ALA A 358 3.50 11.47 13.93
CA ALA A 358 2.08 11.25 14.15
C ALA A 358 1.28 12.55 14.09
N HIS A 359 0.06 12.45 13.57
CA HIS A 359 -0.94 13.49 13.67
C HIS A 359 -1.44 13.60 15.12
N SER A 360 -1.52 14.81 15.65
CA SER A 360 -2.12 15.04 16.97
C SER A 360 -3.64 14.86 16.89
N THR A 361 -4.23 14.21 17.89
CA THR A 361 -5.68 14.08 18.02
C THR A 361 -6.09 14.28 19.48
N GLU A 362 -7.37 14.52 19.72
CA GLU A 362 -7.94 14.45 21.06
C GLU A 362 -7.88 13.00 21.56
N ILE A 363 -7.54 12.83 22.83
CA ILE A 363 -7.37 11.51 23.46
C ILE A 363 -8.32 11.34 24.63
N THR A 364 -8.64 10.10 24.95
CA THR A 364 -9.41 9.72 26.15
C THR A 364 -8.50 8.96 27.12
N GLN A 365 -8.95 8.80 28.36
CA GLN A 365 -8.31 7.89 29.34
C GLN A 365 -8.83 6.45 29.22
N ILE A 366 -9.44 6.10 28.08
CA ILE A 366 -10.05 4.80 27.88
C ILE A 366 -9.13 3.91 27.05
N GLU A 367 -8.74 2.80 27.65
CA GLU A 367 -8.13 1.69 26.93
C GLU A 367 -9.22 0.71 26.50
N THR A 368 -9.21 0.35 25.23
CA THR A 368 -10.15 -0.60 24.65
C THR A 368 -9.44 -1.92 24.42
N VAL A 369 -9.95 -2.99 25.03
CA VAL A 369 -9.29 -4.30 25.11
C VAL A 369 -10.14 -5.33 24.41
N TYR A 370 -9.62 -5.97 23.36
CA TYR A 370 -10.29 -7.12 22.74
C TYR A 370 -9.86 -8.42 23.43
N LYS A 371 -10.81 -9.35 23.58
CA LYS A 371 -10.64 -10.59 24.35
C LYS A 371 -11.27 -11.77 23.62
N GLU A 372 -10.45 -12.73 23.18
CA GLU A 372 -10.93 -14.04 22.69
C GLU A 372 -10.87 -15.09 23.79
N LEU A 373 -9.78 -15.10 24.58
CA LEU A 373 -9.56 -16.04 25.69
C LEU A 373 -9.71 -15.38 27.07
N CYS A 374 -10.23 -16.14 28.03
CA CYS A 374 -10.33 -15.72 29.42
C CYS A 374 -8.96 -15.81 30.14
N LEU A 375 -8.12 -14.81 29.87
CA LEU A 375 -6.74 -14.71 30.35
C LEU A 375 -6.44 -13.34 30.97
N GLY A 376 -5.35 -13.29 31.73
CA GLY A 376 -4.87 -12.05 32.35
C GLY A 376 -5.86 -11.51 33.36
N THR A 377 -6.19 -10.22 33.26
CA THR A 377 -7.05 -9.52 34.22
C THR A 377 -8.39 -10.22 34.45
N ASP A 378 -9.09 -10.69 33.41
CA ASP A 378 -10.42 -11.31 33.61
C ASP A 378 -10.34 -12.55 34.50
N LYS A 379 -9.37 -13.43 34.21
CA LYS A 379 -9.11 -14.64 35.01
C LYS A 379 -8.83 -14.32 36.48
N HIS A 380 -8.14 -13.22 36.76
CA HIS A 380 -7.75 -12.84 38.12
C HIS A 380 -8.79 -11.98 38.83
N SER A 381 -9.61 -11.23 38.10
CA SER A 381 -10.65 -10.35 38.65
C SER A 381 -11.96 -11.08 38.95
N PHE A 382 -12.24 -12.18 38.24
CA PHE A 382 -13.49 -12.93 38.40
C PHE A 382 -13.22 -14.36 38.87
N PHE A 383 -13.45 -14.63 40.15
CA PHE A 383 -13.22 -15.95 40.74
C PHE A 383 -14.06 -17.04 40.06
N GLY A 384 -13.39 -18.12 39.61
CA GLY A 384 -14.04 -19.27 38.98
C GLY A 384 -14.54 -19.07 37.54
N ILE A 385 -14.32 -17.89 36.92
CA ILE A 385 -14.87 -17.59 35.59
C ILE A 385 -14.35 -18.52 34.48
N VAL A 386 -13.09 -18.96 34.59
CA VAL A 386 -12.43 -19.81 33.58
C VAL A 386 -13.08 -21.19 33.50
N ASP A 387 -13.54 -21.71 34.64
CA ASP A 387 -14.18 -23.02 34.74
C ASP A 387 -15.71 -22.95 34.59
N HIS A 388 -16.26 -21.73 34.45
CA HIS A 388 -17.70 -21.53 34.33
C HIS A 388 -18.17 -21.84 32.91
N SER A 389 -18.62 -23.07 32.69
CA SER A 389 -18.99 -23.61 31.37
C SER A 389 -20.00 -22.79 30.55
N SER A 390 -20.83 -21.95 31.18
CA SER A 390 -21.75 -21.05 30.45
C SER A 390 -21.08 -19.75 29.94
N VAL A 391 -19.88 -19.43 30.41
CA VAL A 391 -19.12 -18.20 30.09
C VAL A 391 -17.94 -18.55 29.20
N THR A 392 -17.23 -19.63 29.51
CA THR A 392 -16.04 -20.10 28.78
C THR A 392 -16.26 -21.49 28.19
N LEU A 393 -15.60 -21.76 27.08
CA LEU A 393 -15.39 -23.10 26.52
C LEU A 393 -14.25 -23.80 27.27
N PRO A 394 -14.11 -25.14 27.17
CA PRO A 394 -12.97 -25.86 27.75
C PRO A 394 -11.60 -25.38 27.25
N THR A 395 -11.55 -24.77 26.07
CA THR A 395 -10.36 -24.12 25.49
C THR A 395 -9.97 -22.82 26.20
N GLY A 396 -10.82 -22.30 27.09
CA GLY A 396 -10.69 -20.97 27.70
C GLY A 396 -11.26 -19.83 26.85
N GLN A 397 -11.74 -20.10 25.63
CA GLN A 397 -12.41 -19.12 24.79
C GLN A 397 -13.73 -18.67 25.40
N TYR A 398 -14.07 -17.40 25.23
CA TYR A 398 -15.38 -16.92 25.65
C TYR A 398 -16.48 -17.52 24.79
N ARG A 399 -17.46 -18.17 25.43
CA ARG A 399 -18.60 -18.82 24.75
C ARG A 399 -19.41 -17.83 23.94
N ARG A 400 -19.43 -16.54 24.30
CA ARG A 400 -20.14 -15.49 23.57
C ARG A 400 -19.38 -14.96 22.34
N GLY A 401 -18.22 -15.52 22.03
CA GLY A 401 -17.29 -15.02 21.03
C GLY A 401 -16.39 -13.89 21.55
N PRO A 402 -15.47 -13.40 20.71
CA PRO A 402 -14.53 -12.34 21.10
C PRO A 402 -15.24 -11.02 21.43
N TYR A 403 -14.98 -10.45 22.61
CA TYR A 403 -15.65 -9.23 23.03
C TYR A 403 -14.67 -8.10 23.33
N VAL A 404 -15.20 -6.91 23.50
CA VAL A 404 -14.47 -5.68 23.83
C VAL A 404 -14.78 -5.28 25.27
N ARG A 405 -13.72 -5.03 26.04
CA ARG A 405 -13.74 -4.49 27.40
C ARG A 405 -13.13 -3.10 27.40
N PHE A 406 -13.62 -2.22 28.27
CA PHE A 406 -13.03 -0.90 28.47
C PHE A 406 -12.34 -0.83 29.83
N ASP A 407 -11.14 -0.28 29.83
CA ASP A 407 -10.35 -0.04 31.04
C ASP A 407 -10.07 1.46 31.18
N TRP A 408 -10.28 1.99 32.38
CA TRP A 408 -9.85 3.34 32.74
C TRP A 408 -8.35 3.34 33.01
N ARG A 409 -7.61 4.14 32.24
CA ARG A 409 -6.17 4.33 32.39
C ARG A 409 -5.87 5.07 33.69
N ASN A 410 -5.33 4.35 34.65
CA ASN A 410 -4.92 4.89 35.93
C ASN A 410 -3.40 5.11 35.96
N PRO A 411 -2.92 5.92 36.92
CA PRO A 411 -1.50 5.91 37.26
C PRO A 411 -1.01 4.49 37.59
N ASN A 412 0.21 4.15 37.16
CA ASN A 412 0.84 2.89 37.56
C ASN A 412 1.01 2.81 39.09
N HIS A 413 1.33 3.96 39.70
CA HIS A 413 1.51 4.13 41.13
C HIS A 413 0.81 5.38 41.62
N THR A 414 0.50 5.42 42.91
CA THR A 414 0.02 6.60 43.61
C THR A 414 0.88 6.85 44.85
N TYR A 415 1.24 8.10 45.11
CA TYR A 415 1.88 8.53 46.33
C TYR A 415 0.97 9.54 47.01
N LYS A 416 0.47 9.20 48.20
CA LYS A 416 -0.51 10.03 48.95
C LYS A 416 -1.70 10.48 48.08
N GLY A 417 -2.18 9.60 47.18
CA GLY A 417 -3.31 9.86 46.28
C GLY A 417 -2.97 10.62 44.99
N ILE A 418 -1.72 11.01 44.79
CA ILE A 418 -1.25 11.74 43.60
C ILE A 418 -0.51 10.79 42.65
N ASN A 419 -0.62 11.03 41.33
CA ASN A 419 0.18 10.35 40.32
C ASN A 419 1.64 10.84 40.36
N PRO A 420 2.62 10.02 40.76
CA PRO A 420 4.00 10.50 40.84
C PRO A 420 4.58 10.87 39.47
N ALA A 421 4.09 10.27 38.37
CA ALA A 421 4.58 10.53 37.03
C ALA A 421 4.23 11.94 36.51
N THR A 422 3.29 12.65 37.13
CA THR A 422 2.99 14.06 36.78
C THR A 422 3.91 15.04 37.50
N HIS A 423 4.75 14.58 38.43
CA HIS A 423 5.70 15.44 39.13
C HIS A 423 6.79 15.93 38.16
N PRO A 424 7.15 17.23 38.12
CA PRO A 424 8.09 17.77 37.13
C PRO A 424 9.47 17.12 37.17
N PHE A 425 9.86 16.60 38.34
CA PHE A 425 11.14 15.93 38.53
C PHE A 425 11.15 14.44 38.14
N TYR A 426 10.00 13.78 37.99
CA TYR A 426 9.91 12.32 37.94
C TYR A 426 10.82 11.69 36.87
N HIS A 427 10.63 12.06 35.61
CA HIS A 427 11.37 11.45 34.50
C HIS A 427 12.82 11.93 34.39
N LEU A 428 13.11 13.16 34.84
CA LEU A 428 14.47 13.68 34.89
C LEU A 428 15.30 12.99 35.97
N MET A 429 14.70 12.75 37.13
CA MET A 429 15.30 11.96 38.21
C MET A 429 15.46 10.51 37.77
N GLU A 430 14.46 9.90 37.10
CA GLU A 430 14.56 8.56 36.52
C GLU A 430 15.77 8.44 35.57
N ALA A 431 15.89 9.37 34.61
CA ALA A 431 16.97 9.37 33.65
C ALA A 431 18.36 9.59 34.28
N SER A 432 18.43 10.40 35.34
CA SER A 432 19.70 10.72 36.03
C SER A 432 20.15 9.61 36.98
N VAL A 433 19.21 8.98 37.69
CA VAL A 433 19.49 7.91 38.66
C VAL A 433 19.67 6.55 37.96
N GLY A 434 19.01 6.36 36.82
CA GLY A 434 18.88 5.07 36.14
C GLY A 434 17.60 4.34 36.55
N LYS A 435 16.96 3.68 35.58
CA LYS A 435 15.59 3.18 35.70
C LYS A 435 15.39 2.19 36.85
N ASP A 436 16.26 1.20 36.99
CA ASP A 436 16.14 0.14 38.00
C ASP A 436 16.27 0.72 39.43
N VAL A 437 17.29 1.55 39.66
CA VAL A 437 17.53 2.22 40.95
C VAL A 437 16.43 3.21 41.30
N PHE A 438 15.96 3.97 40.30
CA PHE A 438 14.85 4.89 40.47
C PHE A 438 13.59 4.15 40.93
N TYR A 439 13.27 3.06 40.23
CA TYR A 439 12.09 2.26 40.49
C TYR A 439 12.12 1.65 41.90
N GLU A 440 13.23 1.05 42.30
CA GLU A 440 13.38 0.45 43.64
C GLU A 440 13.32 1.51 44.75
N LYS A 441 14.17 2.54 44.68
CA LYS A 441 14.41 3.48 45.79
C LYS A 441 13.33 4.55 45.92
N TYR A 442 12.78 5.03 44.81
CA TYR A 442 11.84 6.15 44.81
C TYR A 442 10.42 5.67 44.59
N LEU A 443 10.18 4.77 43.65
CA LEU A 443 8.81 4.40 43.29
C LEU A 443 8.25 3.32 44.21
N THR A 444 8.78 2.09 44.20
CA THR A 444 8.20 0.99 44.98
C THR A 444 8.42 1.12 46.49
N ALA A 445 9.51 1.77 46.92
CA ALA A 445 9.76 1.99 48.34
C ALA A 445 8.83 3.06 48.96
N ARG A 446 8.23 3.95 48.15
CA ARG A 446 7.47 5.11 48.67
C ARG A 446 6.02 5.14 48.20
N ALA A 447 5.75 4.75 46.96
CA ALA A 447 4.44 4.80 46.33
C ALA A 447 3.75 3.42 46.32
N LYS A 448 2.43 3.43 46.16
CA LYS A 448 1.60 2.21 46.09
C LYS A 448 1.21 1.93 44.64
N PRO A 449 1.30 0.67 44.16
CA PRO A 449 0.78 0.33 42.85
C PRO A 449 -0.74 0.57 42.78
N PHE A 450 -1.24 1.02 41.63
CA PHE A 450 -2.67 1.28 41.43
C PHE A 450 -3.22 0.56 40.20
N GLY A 451 -2.74 0.92 39.00
CA GLY A 451 -3.03 0.18 37.77
C GLY A 451 -4.43 0.39 37.21
N ASP A 452 -4.60 0.01 35.95
CA ASP A 452 -5.84 0.20 35.20
C ASP A 452 -7.00 -0.63 35.76
N LYS A 453 -8.23 -0.14 35.59
CA LYS A 453 -9.44 -0.81 36.10
C LYS A 453 -10.49 -0.92 35.01
N CYS A 454 -11.15 -2.08 34.92
CA CYS A 454 -12.32 -2.24 34.06
C CYS A 454 -13.38 -1.20 34.42
N VAL A 455 -13.94 -0.54 33.41
CA VAL A 455 -15.00 0.45 33.53
C VAL A 455 -16.21 -0.01 32.69
N PRO A 456 -17.43 0.08 33.23
CA PRO A 456 -18.63 -0.29 32.48
C PRO A 456 -18.91 0.70 31.33
N GLU A 457 -19.50 0.21 30.24
CA GLU A 457 -19.76 0.97 29.02
C GLU A 457 -20.59 2.24 29.28
N GLU A 458 -21.51 2.20 30.25
CA GLU A 458 -22.37 3.31 30.64
C GLU A 458 -21.57 4.53 31.11
N LEU A 459 -20.41 4.32 31.73
CA LEU A 459 -19.51 5.40 32.14
C LEU A 459 -18.58 5.84 31.01
N VAL A 460 -18.33 4.99 30.02
CA VAL A 460 -17.49 5.29 28.85
C VAL A 460 -18.20 6.18 27.85
N HIS A 461 -19.52 6.01 27.67
CA HIS A 461 -20.34 6.79 26.74
C HIS A 461 -20.21 8.31 26.89
N GLY A 462 -19.87 8.79 28.09
CA GLY A 462 -19.66 10.22 28.35
C GLY A 462 -18.34 10.78 27.83
N VAL A 463 -17.37 9.93 27.47
CA VAL A 463 -16.01 10.34 27.06
C VAL A 463 -15.54 9.71 25.74
N GLN A 464 -16.15 8.60 25.32
CA GLN A 464 -15.82 7.91 24.07
C GLN A 464 -17.06 7.25 23.47
N ASP A 465 -17.20 7.30 22.14
CA ASP A 465 -18.25 6.56 21.41
C ASP A 465 -17.99 5.05 21.52
N VAL A 466 -18.73 4.40 22.42
CA VAL A 466 -18.61 2.98 22.73
C VAL A 466 -18.88 2.11 21.50
N GLU A 467 -19.97 2.34 20.76
CA GLU A 467 -20.34 1.47 19.63
C GLU A 467 -19.31 1.53 18.51
N THR A 468 -18.88 2.74 18.15
CA THR A 468 -17.84 2.93 17.15
C THR A 468 -16.50 2.36 17.60
N SER A 469 -16.17 2.46 18.90
CA SER A 469 -14.96 1.87 19.48
C SER A 469 -14.99 0.34 19.45
N VAL A 470 -16.12 -0.27 19.81
CA VAL A 470 -16.29 -1.74 19.75
C VAL A 470 -16.11 -2.23 18.32
N ASP A 471 -16.77 -1.57 17.35
CA ASP A 471 -16.69 -1.94 15.93
C ASP A 471 -15.23 -1.88 15.42
N ASN A 472 -14.54 -0.75 15.62
CA ASN A 472 -13.15 -0.60 15.17
C ASN A 472 -12.17 -1.50 15.93
N THR A 473 -12.41 -1.80 17.21
CA THR A 473 -11.57 -2.73 17.96
C THR A 473 -11.68 -4.15 17.42
N ILE A 474 -12.89 -4.63 17.14
CA ILE A 474 -13.08 -5.95 16.53
C ILE A 474 -12.49 -5.99 15.11
N ARG A 475 -12.60 -4.90 14.33
CA ARG A 475 -11.94 -4.80 13.02
C ARG A 475 -10.41 -4.94 13.13
N ILE A 476 -9.78 -4.25 14.09
CA ILE A 476 -8.35 -4.36 14.35
C ILE A 476 -7.98 -5.79 14.75
N PHE A 477 -8.68 -6.35 15.74
CA PHE A 477 -8.45 -7.70 16.23
C PHE A 477 -8.55 -8.74 15.11
N PHE A 478 -9.65 -8.79 14.38
CA PHE A 478 -9.84 -9.77 13.30
C PHE A 478 -8.86 -9.55 12.14
N THR A 479 -8.46 -8.31 11.87
CA THR A 479 -7.40 -8.04 10.87
C THR A 479 -6.07 -8.65 11.31
N ILE A 480 -5.64 -8.41 12.55
CA ILE A 480 -4.40 -8.96 13.08
C ILE A 480 -4.46 -10.49 13.14
N GLN A 481 -5.56 -11.05 13.63
CA GLN A 481 -5.79 -12.48 13.69
C GLN A 481 -5.69 -13.14 12.30
N HIS A 482 -6.29 -12.52 11.27
CA HIS A 482 -6.20 -13.01 9.89
C HIS A 482 -4.75 -13.18 9.41
N TYR A 483 -3.90 -12.17 9.63
CA TYR A 483 -2.50 -12.24 9.21
C TYR A 483 -1.68 -13.20 10.07
N LEU A 484 -1.88 -13.21 11.39
CA LEU A 484 -1.17 -14.13 12.29
C LEU A 484 -1.51 -15.59 11.96
N HIS A 485 -2.78 -15.90 11.68
CA HIS A 485 -3.20 -17.24 11.28
C HIS A 485 -2.47 -17.73 10.01
N GLN A 486 -2.19 -16.84 9.07
CA GLN A 486 -1.47 -17.20 7.83
C GLN A 486 0.00 -17.56 8.06
N ILE A 487 0.56 -17.24 9.22
CA ILE A 487 1.91 -17.64 9.64
C ILE A 487 1.90 -18.63 10.83
N GLY A 488 0.76 -19.25 11.10
CA GLY A 488 0.62 -20.27 12.16
C GLY A 488 0.62 -19.71 13.58
N LEU A 489 0.36 -18.42 13.74
CA LEU A 489 0.23 -17.74 15.03
C LEU A 489 -1.22 -17.31 15.27
N GLU A 490 -1.52 -16.90 16.50
CA GLU A 490 -2.81 -16.34 16.91
C GLU A 490 -2.57 -15.19 17.91
N VAL A 491 -3.44 -14.18 17.91
CA VAL A 491 -3.52 -13.19 18.97
C VAL A 491 -4.70 -13.53 19.89
N GLN A 492 -4.43 -13.64 21.20
CA GLN A 492 -5.40 -14.11 22.19
C GLN A 492 -6.21 -12.97 22.82
N ASP A 493 -5.53 -11.83 23.00
CA ASP A 493 -6.09 -10.56 23.44
C ASP A 493 -5.10 -9.42 23.18
N GLY A 494 -5.58 -8.18 23.32
CA GLY A 494 -4.73 -7.00 23.25
C GLY A 494 -5.49 -5.72 23.54
N CYS A 495 -4.75 -4.63 23.66
CA CYS A 495 -5.29 -3.31 24.00
C CYS A 495 -4.88 -2.24 22.99
N ILE A 496 -5.78 -1.28 22.79
CA ILE A 496 -5.63 -0.12 21.90
C ILE A 496 -6.38 1.08 22.48
N MET A 497 -6.16 2.27 21.94
CA MET A 497 -6.84 3.50 22.36
C MET A 497 -7.30 4.30 21.14
N PHE A 498 -8.49 4.90 21.26
CA PHE A 498 -9.14 5.69 20.20
C PHE A 498 -9.35 7.14 20.62
N ASP A 499 -9.53 7.99 19.61
CA ASP A 499 -10.09 9.32 19.81
C ASP A 499 -11.50 9.25 20.45
N PRO A 500 -12.04 10.36 20.98
CA PRO A 500 -13.38 10.38 21.56
C PRO A 500 -14.48 9.85 20.63
N ALA A 501 -14.29 9.92 19.31
CA ALA A 501 -15.22 9.40 18.32
C ALA A 501 -15.13 7.88 18.12
N GLY A 502 -14.15 7.19 18.71
CA GLY A 502 -13.90 5.77 18.51
C GLY A 502 -13.39 5.40 17.11
N ARG A 503 -12.98 6.39 16.29
CA ARG A 503 -12.72 6.21 14.84
C ARG A 503 -11.24 6.11 14.50
N THR A 504 -10.38 6.79 15.24
CA THR A 504 -8.94 6.88 14.93
C THR A 504 -8.13 6.29 16.07
N MET A 505 -7.39 5.21 15.79
CA MET A 505 -6.45 4.64 16.76
C MET A 505 -5.24 5.58 16.93
N TRP A 506 -4.86 5.89 18.16
CA TRP A 506 -3.66 6.72 18.42
C TRP A 506 -2.62 6.06 19.32
N SER A 507 -2.97 4.93 19.95
CA SER A 507 -2.03 4.14 20.74
C SER A 507 -0.99 3.44 19.88
N GLU A 508 0.09 3.00 20.53
CA GLU A 508 1.06 2.11 19.92
C GLU A 508 0.44 0.72 19.71
N ILE A 509 0.87 0.00 18.68
CA ILE A 509 0.41 -1.36 18.40
C ILE A 509 1.60 -2.29 18.11
N ASN A 510 1.96 -3.17 19.04
CA ASN A 510 3.03 -4.16 18.88
C ASN A 510 2.97 -5.26 19.96
N GLN A 511 4.04 -6.05 20.08
CA GLN A 511 4.14 -7.18 21.01
C GLN A 511 3.96 -6.82 22.50
N ASP A 512 4.07 -5.54 22.88
CA ASP A 512 3.85 -5.05 24.24
C ASP A 512 2.36 -5.00 24.61
N CYS A 513 1.48 -4.79 23.61
CA CYS A 513 0.07 -4.50 23.80
C CYS A 513 -0.87 -5.69 23.48
N MET A 514 -0.34 -6.88 23.25
CA MET A 514 -1.14 -8.06 22.90
C MET A 514 -0.49 -9.36 23.37
N ARG A 515 -1.24 -10.46 23.37
CA ARG A 515 -0.76 -11.83 23.64
C ARG A 515 -0.72 -12.65 22.35
N ILE A 516 0.44 -13.11 21.93
CA ILE A 516 0.65 -13.80 20.66
C ILE A 516 1.31 -15.16 20.91
N LYS A 517 0.66 -16.21 20.42
CA LYS A 517 1.14 -17.59 20.56
C LYS A 517 1.10 -18.34 19.24
N ARG A 518 1.78 -19.48 19.21
CA ARG A 518 1.62 -20.46 18.12
C ARG A 518 0.28 -21.19 18.27
N ARG A 519 -0.47 -21.29 17.17
CA ARG A 519 -1.80 -21.93 17.13
C ARG A 519 -1.72 -23.41 17.54
N GLU A 520 -2.64 -23.85 18.39
CA GLU A 520 -2.59 -25.16 19.08
C GLU A 520 -2.60 -26.39 18.15
N VAL A 521 -3.22 -26.29 16.97
CA VAL A 521 -3.32 -27.39 15.98
C VAL A 521 -1.93 -27.95 15.56
N LEU A 522 -0.85 -27.24 15.87
CA LEU A 522 0.52 -27.58 15.47
C LEU A 522 1.46 -27.94 16.64
N GLN A 523 0.99 -28.07 17.89
CA GLN A 523 1.90 -28.29 19.03
C GLN A 523 2.11 -29.76 19.42
N VAL A 524 3.38 -30.18 19.43
CA VAL A 524 3.86 -31.42 20.08
C VAL A 524 4.74 -31.13 21.31
N ASN A 525 5.32 -29.91 21.45
CA ASN A 525 6.26 -29.58 22.54
C ASN A 525 6.23 -28.08 22.93
N GLY A 526 5.38 -27.69 23.89
CA GLY A 526 5.42 -26.38 24.57
C GLY A 526 4.83 -25.17 23.82
N GLN A 527 4.28 -24.21 24.57
CA GLN A 527 3.71 -22.97 24.02
C GLN A 527 4.82 -21.96 23.69
N ASP A 528 5.11 -21.77 22.41
CA ASP A 528 5.91 -20.64 21.91
C ASP A 528 5.15 -19.31 22.12
N VAL A 529 5.69 -18.44 22.97
CA VAL A 529 5.17 -17.10 23.28
C VAL A 529 5.99 -16.04 22.54
N TYR A 530 5.33 -15.08 21.88
CA TYR A 530 5.97 -14.03 21.06
C TYR A 530 5.73 -12.62 21.60
N ASP A 531 5.15 -12.49 22.79
CA ASP A 531 4.73 -11.23 23.38
C ASP A 531 5.39 -10.97 24.75
N LYS A 532 4.92 -9.93 25.43
CA LYS A 532 5.40 -9.49 26.74
C LYS A 532 5.17 -10.47 27.89
N ASP A 533 4.32 -11.49 27.75
CA ASP A 533 4.14 -12.51 28.78
C ASP A 533 5.47 -13.24 29.10
N LEU A 534 6.43 -13.29 28.16
CA LEU A 534 7.82 -13.69 28.45
C LEU A 534 8.43 -12.85 29.58
N TRP A 535 8.36 -11.52 29.46
CA TRP A 535 8.83 -10.59 30.50
C TRP A 535 8.03 -10.72 31.79
N ARG A 536 6.71 -10.88 31.70
CA ARG A 536 5.86 -11.07 32.88
C ARG A 536 6.20 -12.37 33.62
N ALA A 537 6.68 -13.41 32.94
CA ALA A 537 7.10 -14.66 33.56
C ALA A 537 8.52 -14.60 34.13
N GLY A 538 9.50 -14.10 33.37
CA GLY A 538 10.93 -14.19 33.71
C GLY A 538 11.59 -12.90 34.25
N GLY A 539 10.95 -11.74 34.09
CA GLY A 539 11.54 -10.44 34.47
C GLY A 539 12.92 -10.21 33.82
N SER A 540 13.85 -9.64 34.58
CA SER A 540 15.20 -9.30 34.08
C SER A 540 16.02 -10.47 33.53
N SER A 541 15.66 -11.72 33.86
CA SER A 541 16.37 -12.91 33.35
C SER A 541 16.10 -13.21 31.87
N VAL A 542 15.05 -12.62 31.27
CA VAL A 542 14.64 -12.90 29.87
C VAL A 542 14.89 -11.73 28.91
N LYS A 543 15.73 -10.75 29.28
CA LYS A 543 16.02 -9.56 28.45
C LYS A 543 16.48 -9.94 27.03
N THR A 544 17.30 -10.97 26.88
CA THR A 544 17.76 -11.44 25.56
C THR A 544 16.67 -12.23 24.84
N THR A 545 16.02 -13.17 25.54
CA THR A 545 14.96 -14.02 24.99
C THR A 545 13.78 -13.21 24.43
N ILE A 546 13.37 -12.13 25.10
CA ILE A 546 12.29 -11.28 24.60
C ILE A 546 12.68 -10.56 23.29
N LEU A 547 13.92 -10.05 23.19
CA LEU A 547 14.39 -9.43 21.97
C LEU A 547 14.44 -10.43 20.82
N ASP A 548 14.93 -11.64 21.07
CA ASP A 548 15.03 -12.70 20.05
C ASP A 548 13.66 -13.15 19.56
N LYS A 549 12.70 -13.38 20.48
CA LYS A 549 11.33 -13.77 20.11
C LYS A 549 10.59 -12.66 19.38
N TRP A 550 10.78 -11.40 19.75
CA TRP A 550 10.16 -10.27 19.05
C TRP A 550 10.79 -10.04 17.67
N LYS A 551 12.11 -10.19 17.52
CA LYS A 551 12.79 -10.22 16.21
C LYS A 551 12.28 -11.36 15.34
N GLN A 552 12.10 -12.55 15.92
CA GLN A 552 11.55 -13.71 15.21
C GLN A 552 10.14 -13.42 14.69
N LEU A 553 9.25 -12.87 15.52
CA LEU A 553 7.91 -12.46 15.08
C LEU A 553 7.96 -11.43 13.95
N ASN A 554 8.76 -10.37 14.12
CA ASN A 554 8.93 -9.33 13.10
C ASN A 554 9.44 -9.92 11.78
N SER A 555 10.36 -10.88 11.84
CA SER A 555 10.86 -11.57 10.64
C SER A 555 9.76 -12.36 9.95
N LEU A 556 8.97 -13.16 10.69
CA LEU A 556 7.87 -13.96 10.13
C LEU A 556 6.84 -13.06 9.43
N LEU A 557 6.42 -11.98 10.10
CA LEU A 557 5.47 -11.01 9.55
C LEU A 557 6.03 -10.26 8.35
N ARG A 558 7.29 -9.80 8.41
CA ARG A 558 7.95 -9.11 7.29
C ARG A 558 8.02 -10.01 6.06
N THR A 559 8.51 -11.24 6.22
CA THR A 559 8.60 -12.21 5.12
C THR A 559 7.22 -12.47 4.50
N HIS A 560 6.19 -12.66 5.33
CA HIS A 560 4.83 -12.88 4.86
C HIS A 560 4.27 -11.69 4.07
N LEU A 561 4.33 -10.48 4.64
CA LEU A 561 3.77 -9.28 4.02
C LEU A 561 4.54 -8.88 2.75
N ALA A 562 5.85 -9.14 2.69
CA ALA A 562 6.70 -8.83 1.54
C ALA A 562 6.39 -9.78 0.37
N ALA A 563 6.13 -11.05 0.65
CA ALA A 563 5.73 -12.04 -0.35
C ALA A 563 4.31 -11.81 -0.90
N ARG A 564 3.52 -10.94 -0.26
CA ARG A 564 2.13 -10.67 -0.61
C ARG A 564 1.88 -9.16 -0.70
N PRO A 565 2.44 -8.46 -1.70
CA PRO A 565 2.23 -7.03 -1.82
C PRO A 565 0.76 -6.71 -2.05
N PHE A 566 0.30 -5.61 -1.42
CA PHE A 566 -1.11 -5.20 -1.41
C PHE A 566 -1.72 -5.10 -2.81
N HIS A 567 -1.03 -4.44 -3.74
CA HIS A 567 -1.52 -4.19 -5.09
C HIS A 567 -1.73 -5.45 -5.95
N GLU A 568 -1.09 -6.56 -5.59
CA GLU A 568 -1.23 -7.84 -6.29
C GLU A 568 -2.25 -8.76 -5.60
N ASN A 569 -2.33 -8.71 -4.27
CA ASN A 569 -3.04 -9.72 -3.48
C ASN A 569 -4.37 -9.24 -2.89
N GLU A 570 -4.49 -7.96 -2.56
CA GLU A 570 -5.55 -7.47 -1.66
C GLU A 570 -6.31 -6.26 -2.21
N MET A 571 -5.67 -5.46 -3.06
CA MET A 571 -6.25 -4.22 -3.60
C MET A 571 -7.58 -4.44 -4.32
N VAL A 572 -7.69 -5.54 -5.06
CA VAL A 572 -8.92 -5.94 -5.79
C VAL A 572 -9.56 -7.18 -5.18
N ALA A 573 -9.11 -7.60 -3.98
CA ALA A 573 -9.69 -8.74 -3.32
C ALA A 573 -11.17 -8.43 -3.02
N PRO A 574 -12.08 -9.37 -3.29
CA PRO A 574 -13.49 -9.17 -2.98
C PRO A 574 -13.75 -9.26 -1.47
N TYR A 575 -12.74 -9.44 -0.62
CA TYR A 575 -12.90 -9.66 0.80
C TYR A 575 -12.09 -8.65 1.61
N GLU A 576 -12.54 -8.45 2.86
CA GLU A 576 -11.77 -7.77 3.90
C GLU A 576 -11.28 -8.80 4.92
N PRO A 577 -10.01 -8.70 5.39
CA PRO A 577 -9.47 -9.61 6.40
C PRO A 577 -10.40 -9.81 7.61
N TYR A 578 -10.93 -8.70 8.14
CA TYR A 578 -11.84 -8.74 9.28
C TYR A 578 -13.22 -9.33 8.94
N GLY A 579 -13.69 -9.18 7.70
CA GLY A 579 -14.97 -9.73 7.26
C GLY A 579 -14.95 -11.25 7.14
N LEU A 580 -13.83 -11.83 6.69
CA LEU A 580 -13.62 -13.28 6.66
C LEU A 580 -13.71 -13.88 8.07
N HIS A 581 -13.00 -13.28 9.03
CA HIS A 581 -12.99 -13.77 10.40
C HIS A 581 -14.33 -13.59 11.12
N ALA A 582 -15.05 -12.51 10.86
CA ALA A 582 -16.41 -12.35 11.38
C ALA A 582 -17.34 -13.49 10.94
N ARG A 583 -17.18 -14.02 9.72
CA ARG A 583 -17.94 -15.19 9.25
C ARG A 583 -17.53 -16.47 9.95
N GLU A 584 -16.24 -16.67 10.18
CA GLU A 584 -15.75 -17.84 10.93
C GLU A 584 -16.38 -17.86 12.32
N VAL A 585 -16.39 -16.72 13.01
CA VAL A 585 -17.04 -16.60 14.33
C VAL A 585 -18.55 -16.85 14.25
N LEU A 586 -19.25 -16.29 13.26
CA LEU A 586 -20.69 -16.52 13.07
C LEU A 586 -21.05 -17.97 12.73
N ALA A 587 -20.13 -18.70 12.07
CA ALA A 587 -20.30 -20.08 11.67
C ALA A 587 -19.93 -21.09 12.77
N ASP A 588 -19.25 -20.65 13.83
CA ASP A 588 -18.86 -21.50 14.95
C ASP A 588 -20.06 -21.78 15.86
N ASN A 589 -20.66 -22.95 15.67
CA ASN A 589 -21.81 -23.43 16.44
C ASN A 589 -21.49 -23.73 17.91
N THR A 590 -20.22 -23.73 18.31
CA THR A 590 -19.83 -23.86 19.73
C THR A 590 -20.06 -22.56 20.50
N LEU A 591 -20.13 -21.42 19.78
CA LEU A 591 -20.37 -20.11 20.35
C LEU A 591 -21.86 -19.80 20.49
N THR A 592 -22.20 -19.12 21.59
CA THR A 592 -23.53 -18.58 21.90
C THR A 592 -23.48 -17.04 21.85
N ILE A 593 -23.34 -16.51 20.63
CA ILE A 593 -23.14 -15.08 20.38
C ILE A 593 -24.40 -14.29 20.77
N THR A 594 -24.22 -13.20 21.53
CA THR A 594 -25.32 -12.32 21.93
C THR A 594 -25.90 -11.56 20.74
N PRO A 595 -27.17 -11.09 20.77
CA PRO A 595 -27.76 -10.34 19.66
C PRO A 595 -26.93 -9.12 19.22
N ARG A 596 -26.37 -8.37 20.17
CA ARG A 596 -25.52 -7.20 19.89
C ARG A 596 -24.26 -7.58 19.09
N TYR A 597 -23.50 -8.58 19.55
CA TYR A 597 -22.27 -9.00 18.86
C TYR A 597 -22.56 -9.74 17.56
N ARG A 598 -23.68 -10.47 17.47
CA ARG A 598 -24.14 -11.06 16.21
C ARG A 598 -24.38 -9.99 15.16
N ALA A 599 -25.12 -8.93 15.50
CA ALA A 599 -25.36 -7.81 14.58
C ALA A 599 -24.05 -7.10 14.17
N LEU A 600 -23.11 -6.93 15.10
CA LEU A 600 -21.76 -6.44 14.79
C LEU A 600 -21.04 -7.35 13.80
N TYR A 601 -20.93 -8.65 14.06
CA TYR A 601 -20.22 -9.57 13.18
C TYR A 601 -20.90 -9.72 11.82
N GLU A 602 -22.24 -9.68 11.75
CA GLU A 602 -22.98 -9.71 10.48
C GLU A 602 -22.65 -8.47 9.64
N ARG A 603 -22.60 -7.29 10.27
CA ARG A 603 -22.15 -6.06 9.62
C ARG A 603 -20.70 -6.16 9.14
N LEU A 604 -19.79 -6.69 9.94
CA LEU A 604 -18.40 -6.90 9.52
C LEU A 604 -18.29 -7.92 8.38
N ALA A 605 -19.01 -9.03 8.46
CA ALA A 605 -19.07 -10.08 7.43
C ALA A 605 -19.67 -9.58 6.10
N SER A 606 -20.51 -8.55 6.14
CA SER A 606 -21.08 -7.90 4.94
C SER A 606 -20.06 -7.11 4.12
N HIS A 607 -18.94 -6.71 4.73
CA HIS A 607 -17.84 -6.07 4.01
C HIS A 607 -17.06 -7.05 3.13
N ASP A 608 -17.16 -8.35 3.44
CA ASP A 608 -16.67 -9.38 2.56
C ASP A 608 -17.67 -9.62 1.42
N ARG A 609 -17.26 -9.28 0.20
CA ARG A 609 -18.04 -9.43 -1.04
C ARG A 609 -17.77 -10.75 -1.75
N SER A 610 -16.95 -11.65 -1.20
CA SER A 610 -16.65 -12.97 -1.80
C SER A 610 -17.90 -13.86 -1.92
N SER A 611 -18.82 -13.78 -0.95
CA SER A 611 -20.06 -14.57 -0.92
C SER A 611 -21.05 -14.16 -2.01
N LEU A 612 -21.10 -12.88 -2.38
CA LEU A 612 -21.97 -12.38 -3.45
C LEU A 612 -21.66 -13.00 -4.81
N ARG A 613 -20.44 -13.53 -4.99
CA ARG A 613 -20.07 -14.29 -6.20
C ARG A 613 -20.35 -15.79 -6.08
N ALA A 614 -20.40 -16.34 -4.87
CA ALA A 614 -20.62 -17.77 -4.66
C ALA A 614 -22.08 -18.20 -4.89
N VAL A 615 -23.05 -17.31 -4.71
CA VAL A 615 -24.49 -17.65 -4.86
C VAL A 615 -24.91 -17.88 -6.32
N SER A 616 -24.05 -17.61 -7.32
CA SER A 616 -24.31 -18.00 -8.71
C SER A 616 -23.38 -19.10 -9.24
N ALA A 617 -22.49 -19.65 -8.41
CA ALA A 617 -21.64 -20.77 -8.80
C ALA A 617 -22.34 -22.06 -8.37
N ASP A 618 -23.15 -22.59 -9.27
CA ASP A 618 -23.68 -23.95 -9.21
C ASP A 618 -22.56 -24.91 -8.77
N ARG A 619 -22.83 -25.78 -7.79
CA ARG A 619 -21.83 -26.72 -7.26
C ARG A 619 -21.36 -27.67 -8.38
N ASP A 620 -22.26 -27.97 -9.31
CA ASP A 620 -21.96 -28.68 -10.55
C ASP A 620 -21.04 -27.89 -11.49
N ALA A 621 -21.07 -26.56 -11.45
CA ALA A 621 -20.17 -25.74 -12.24
C ALA A 621 -18.74 -25.78 -11.71
N SER A 622 -18.52 -26.02 -10.41
CA SER A 622 -17.16 -26.15 -9.85
C SER A 622 -16.53 -27.50 -10.22
N GLU A 623 -17.29 -28.59 -10.20
CA GLU A 623 -16.83 -29.90 -10.69
C GLU A 623 -16.67 -29.92 -12.21
N ARG A 624 -17.60 -29.31 -12.96
CA ARG A 624 -17.45 -29.10 -14.41
C ARG A 624 -16.26 -28.21 -14.75
N LEU A 625 -15.96 -27.19 -13.93
CA LEU A 625 -14.81 -26.30 -14.12
C LEU A 625 -13.51 -27.01 -13.81
N LEU A 626 -13.46 -27.90 -12.81
CA LEU A 626 -12.29 -28.74 -12.55
C LEU A 626 -12.02 -29.69 -13.72
N ALA A 627 -13.07 -30.36 -14.24
CA ALA A 627 -12.98 -31.19 -15.45
C ALA A 627 -12.62 -30.36 -16.70
N LEU A 628 -13.09 -29.11 -16.80
CA LEU A 628 -12.73 -28.16 -17.85
C LEU A 628 -11.29 -27.67 -17.74
N MET A 629 -10.76 -27.51 -16.52
CA MET A 629 -9.39 -27.09 -16.23
C MET A 629 -8.42 -28.24 -16.50
N GLU A 630 -8.75 -29.47 -16.11
CA GLU A 630 -8.01 -30.68 -16.50
C GLU A 630 -7.98 -30.84 -18.03
N ALA A 631 -9.10 -30.57 -18.71
CA ALA A 631 -9.17 -30.55 -20.17
C ALA A 631 -8.46 -29.34 -20.83
N HIS A 632 -8.31 -28.20 -20.14
CA HIS A 632 -7.65 -26.99 -20.64
C HIS A 632 -6.14 -26.94 -20.38
N ILE A 633 -5.62 -27.66 -19.38
CA ILE A 633 -4.17 -27.81 -19.17
C ILE A 633 -3.53 -28.32 -20.45
N TRP A 634 -4.15 -29.31 -21.11
CA TRP A 634 -3.73 -29.80 -22.43
C TRP A 634 -3.78 -28.73 -23.55
N GLN A 635 -4.77 -27.83 -23.52
CA GLN A 635 -4.94 -26.78 -24.55
C GLN A 635 -3.97 -25.61 -24.40
N LEU A 636 -3.59 -25.30 -23.16
CA LEU A 636 -2.68 -24.18 -22.87
C LEU A 636 -1.24 -24.58 -23.12
N SER A 637 -0.86 -25.83 -22.85
CA SER A 637 0.44 -26.39 -23.27
C SER A 637 0.65 -26.38 -24.78
N ALA A 638 -0.43 -26.45 -25.57
CA ALA A 638 -0.39 -26.38 -27.02
C ALA A 638 -0.21 -24.95 -27.60
N ALA A 639 -0.38 -23.90 -26.77
CA ALA A 639 -0.39 -22.50 -27.19
C ALA A 639 0.86 -21.70 -26.78
N VAL A 640 1.77 -22.30 -25.99
CA VAL A 640 2.98 -21.61 -25.51
C VAL A 640 4.14 -21.80 -26.50
N PRO A 641 4.84 -20.72 -26.91
CA PRO A 641 6.06 -20.83 -27.71
C PRO A 641 7.11 -21.71 -27.01
N VAL A 642 7.77 -22.59 -27.78
CA VAL A 642 8.74 -23.61 -27.30
C VAL A 642 9.81 -23.07 -26.35
N HIS A 643 10.14 -21.78 -26.42
CA HIS A 643 11.21 -21.17 -25.63
C HIS A 643 10.80 -20.79 -24.17
N ASN A 644 9.51 -20.85 -23.80
CA ASN A 644 9.02 -20.53 -22.45
C ASN A 644 8.14 -21.62 -21.80
N SER A 645 7.96 -22.76 -22.47
CA SER A 645 6.96 -23.77 -22.14
C SER A 645 7.06 -24.32 -20.71
N HIS A 646 8.27 -24.52 -20.20
CA HIS A 646 8.52 -25.06 -18.86
C HIS A 646 8.12 -24.08 -17.74
N LYS A 647 8.49 -22.80 -17.89
CA LYS A 647 8.20 -21.75 -16.91
C LYS A 647 6.70 -21.43 -16.85
N GLU A 648 6.05 -21.39 -18.00
CA GLU A 648 4.61 -21.14 -18.09
C GLU A 648 3.80 -22.35 -17.60
N ALA A 649 4.19 -23.58 -17.93
CA ALA A 649 3.56 -24.78 -17.38
C ALA A 649 3.70 -24.86 -15.85
N GLY A 650 4.86 -24.54 -15.29
CA GLY A 650 5.06 -24.44 -13.84
C GLY A 650 4.16 -23.36 -13.20
N ALA A 651 4.04 -22.19 -13.82
CA ALA A 651 3.13 -21.14 -13.37
C ALA A 651 1.66 -21.57 -13.45
N MET A 652 1.29 -22.40 -14.42
CA MET A 652 -0.06 -22.93 -14.60
C MET A 652 -0.41 -24.00 -13.57
N VAL A 653 0.50 -24.93 -13.28
CA VAL A 653 0.33 -25.90 -12.20
C VAL A 653 0.16 -25.18 -10.86
N GLN A 654 0.93 -24.11 -10.62
CA GLN A 654 0.76 -23.26 -9.45
C GLN A 654 -0.60 -22.54 -9.42
N LEU A 655 -1.08 -22.06 -10.58
CA LEU A 655 -2.39 -21.40 -10.70
C LEU A 655 -3.54 -22.38 -10.41
N VAL A 656 -3.48 -23.59 -10.95
CA VAL A 656 -4.46 -24.67 -10.73
C VAL A 656 -4.49 -25.06 -9.25
N ASN A 657 -3.32 -25.28 -8.64
CA ASN A 657 -3.20 -25.59 -7.21
C ASN A 657 -3.72 -24.44 -6.34
N THR A 658 -3.50 -23.19 -6.74
CA THR A 658 -4.02 -22.00 -6.04
C THR A 658 -5.54 -21.92 -6.15
N TYR A 659 -6.11 -22.23 -7.31
CA TYR A 659 -7.55 -22.21 -7.54
C TYR A 659 -8.27 -23.35 -6.83
N ALA A 660 -7.72 -24.58 -6.88
CA ALA A 660 -8.24 -25.74 -6.16
C ALA A 660 -8.35 -25.46 -4.64
N ARG A 661 -7.33 -24.79 -4.06
CA ARG A 661 -7.37 -24.33 -2.66
C ARG A 661 -8.44 -23.26 -2.43
N ARG A 662 -8.64 -22.33 -3.37
CA ARG A 662 -9.67 -21.28 -3.28
C ARG A 662 -11.10 -21.81 -3.41
N SER A 663 -11.29 -22.93 -4.11
CA SER A 663 -12.60 -23.59 -4.26
C SER A 663 -12.93 -24.58 -3.14
N GLY A 664 -12.07 -24.71 -2.12
CA GLY A 664 -12.33 -25.52 -0.92
C GLY A 664 -12.06 -27.02 -1.08
N LEU A 665 -11.25 -27.44 -2.05
CA LEU A 665 -10.88 -28.85 -2.19
C LEU A 665 -9.93 -29.30 -1.05
N PRO A 666 -10.10 -30.51 -0.48
CA PRO A 666 -9.24 -31.02 0.58
C PRO A 666 -7.76 -31.11 0.13
N PRO A 667 -6.78 -30.80 1.00
CA PRO A 667 -5.35 -30.82 0.66
C PRO A 667 -4.83 -32.13 0.04
N VAL A 668 -5.44 -33.26 0.39
CA VAL A 668 -5.13 -34.60 -0.16
C VAL A 668 -5.48 -34.72 -1.65
N GLN A 669 -6.41 -33.93 -2.17
CA GLN A 669 -6.78 -33.92 -3.59
C GLN A 669 -5.96 -32.90 -4.42
N VAL A 670 -5.24 -31.99 -3.75
CA VAL A 670 -4.45 -30.91 -4.39
C VAL A 670 -2.97 -31.31 -4.58
N SER A 671 -2.57 -32.53 -4.21
CA SER A 671 -1.15 -32.95 -4.23
C SER A 671 -0.69 -33.72 -5.48
N ALA A 672 -1.39 -33.65 -6.61
CA ALA A 672 -1.20 -34.63 -7.69
C ALA A 672 -0.47 -34.14 -8.96
N LEU A 673 -0.07 -32.87 -9.08
CA LEU A 673 0.66 -32.40 -10.27
C LEU A 673 2.10 -32.02 -9.90
N THR A 674 3.04 -32.78 -10.43
CA THR A 674 4.49 -32.68 -10.23
C THR A 674 5.18 -32.11 -11.47
N ASP A 675 6.45 -31.73 -11.35
CA ASP A 675 7.27 -31.33 -12.50
C ASP A 675 7.38 -32.45 -13.57
N ALA A 676 7.22 -33.72 -13.17
CA ALA A 676 7.19 -34.85 -14.10
C ALA A 676 5.94 -34.86 -15.00
N ASP A 677 4.81 -34.33 -14.52
CA ASP A 677 3.58 -34.17 -15.32
C ASP A 677 3.73 -33.04 -16.34
N THR A 678 4.55 -32.03 -16.02
CA THR A 678 4.93 -30.96 -16.95
C THR A 678 5.77 -31.52 -18.11
N ASP A 679 6.75 -32.38 -17.81
CA ASP A 679 7.59 -33.02 -18.81
C ASP A 679 6.81 -33.98 -19.73
N ALA A 680 5.84 -34.72 -19.18
CA ALA A 680 4.99 -35.63 -19.94
C ALA A 680 4.06 -34.89 -20.94
N VAL A 681 3.56 -33.71 -20.56
CA VAL A 681 2.69 -32.88 -21.41
C VAL A 681 3.48 -32.20 -22.53
N LEU A 682 4.74 -31.84 -22.30
CA LEU A 682 5.59 -31.18 -23.29
C LEU A 682 6.18 -32.13 -24.35
N ALA A 683 6.22 -33.43 -24.08
CA ALA A 683 6.80 -34.43 -24.98
C ALA A 683 5.81 -35.04 -26.00
N GLY A 684 4.51 -34.78 -25.88
CA GLY A 684 3.48 -35.34 -26.78
C GLY A 684 3.30 -34.54 -28.07
N ALA A 685 3.04 -35.22 -29.20
CA ALA A 685 2.47 -34.57 -30.38
C ALA A 685 1.15 -33.88 -29.99
N VAL A 686 0.98 -32.59 -30.34
CA VAL A 686 -0.16 -31.75 -29.93
C VAL A 686 -1.51 -32.36 -30.31
N THR A 687 -1.57 -33.14 -31.39
CA THR A 687 -2.74 -33.92 -31.79
C THR A 687 -2.48 -35.42 -31.67
N PRO A 688 -3.37 -36.20 -31.02
CA PRO A 688 -3.29 -37.65 -30.99
C PRO A 688 -3.15 -38.25 -32.41
N PRO A 689 -2.36 -39.32 -32.61
CA PRO A 689 -2.30 -40.01 -33.90
C PRO A 689 -3.70 -40.36 -34.43
N GLY A 690 -3.98 -40.03 -35.69
CA GLY A 690 -5.31 -40.22 -36.31
C GLY A 690 -6.32 -39.10 -36.04
N SER A 691 -5.89 -37.97 -35.46
CA SER A 691 -6.75 -36.79 -35.24
C SER A 691 -6.19 -35.52 -35.90
N LYS A 692 -7.07 -34.54 -36.13
CA LYS A 692 -6.73 -33.20 -36.64
C LYS A 692 -7.34 -32.11 -35.77
N ALA A 693 -6.59 -31.04 -35.49
CA ALA A 693 -7.07 -29.83 -34.86
C ALA A 693 -7.36 -28.75 -35.92
N ILE A 694 -8.61 -28.29 -35.99
CA ILE A 694 -9.07 -27.33 -36.99
C ILE A 694 -9.55 -26.05 -36.30
N GLY A 695 -8.86 -24.94 -36.53
CA GLY A 695 -9.30 -23.62 -36.06
C GLY A 695 -10.55 -23.15 -36.77
N VAL A 696 -11.49 -22.52 -36.06
CA VAL A 696 -12.67 -21.87 -36.64
C VAL A 696 -12.93 -20.53 -35.95
N THR A 697 -13.51 -19.57 -36.67
CA THR A 697 -13.68 -18.20 -36.16
C THR A 697 -14.54 -18.16 -34.88
N ALA A 698 -14.04 -17.48 -33.84
CA ALA A 698 -14.66 -17.45 -32.51
C ALA A 698 -15.85 -16.48 -32.38
N ASP A 699 -15.63 -15.22 -32.81
CA ASP A 699 -16.51 -14.09 -32.48
C ASP A 699 -17.11 -13.46 -33.74
N LYS A 700 -16.50 -12.36 -34.21
CA LYS A 700 -16.93 -11.58 -35.38
C LYS A 700 -16.88 -12.49 -36.61
N TYR A 701 -18.01 -12.57 -37.32
CA TYR A 701 -18.20 -13.37 -38.54
C TYR A 701 -18.30 -14.90 -38.35
N ARG A 702 -18.49 -15.39 -37.11
CA ARG A 702 -18.63 -16.83 -36.85
C ARG A 702 -19.80 -17.49 -37.61
N ASP A 703 -20.89 -16.77 -37.82
CA ASP A 703 -22.07 -17.20 -38.57
C ASP A 703 -21.72 -17.63 -40.00
N ARG A 704 -20.76 -16.95 -40.61
CA ARG A 704 -20.30 -17.22 -41.98
C ARG A 704 -19.43 -18.47 -42.05
N THR A 705 -18.50 -18.62 -41.11
CA THR A 705 -17.72 -19.85 -41.02
C THR A 705 -18.61 -21.03 -40.68
N ASP A 706 -19.62 -20.87 -39.82
CA ASP A 706 -20.56 -21.95 -39.47
C ASP A 706 -21.41 -22.37 -40.69
N LYS A 707 -21.88 -21.39 -41.47
CA LYS A 707 -22.59 -21.65 -42.74
C LYS A 707 -21.71 -22.39 -43.75
N PHE A 708 -20.43 -21.99 -43.86
CA PHE A 708 -19.46 -22.66 -44.73
C PHE A 708 -19.20 -24.11 -44.28
N MET A 709 -18.96 -24.32 -42.98
CA MET A 709 -18.77 -25.63 -42.37
C MET A 709 -19.92 -26.58 -42.70
N LEU A 710 -21.15 -26.10 -42.55
CA LEU A 710 -22.35 -26.88 -42.81
C LEU A 710 -22.50 -27.21 -44.29
N ALA A 711 -22.40 -26.19 -45.16
CA ALA A 711 -22.69 -26.33 -46.58
C ALA A 711 -21.60 -27.12 -47.34
N HIS A 712 -20.32 -26.89 -47.01
CA HIS A 712 -19.18 -27.38 -47.79
C HIS A 712 -18.40 -28.50 -47.11
N LEU A 713 -18.38 -28.56 -45.77
CA LEU A 713 -17.63 -29.59 -45.04
C LEU A 713 -18.53 -30.65 -44.38
N GLY A 714 -19.86 -30.49 -44.44
CA GLY A 714 -20.79 -31.44 -43.83
C GLY A 714 -20.77 -31.43 -42.31
N VAL A 715 -20.39 -30.31 -41.68
CA VAL A 715 -20.23 -30.18 -40.24
C VAL A 715 -21.13 -29.07 -39.69
N LYS A 716 -21.99 -29.41 -38.74
CA LYS A 716 -22.73 -28.45 -37.93
C LYS A 716 -22.00 -28.23 -36.62
N LEU A 717 -21.45 -27.02 -36.43
CA LEU A 717 -20.79 -26.65 -35.18
C LEU A 717 -21.82 -26.36 -34.07
N ILE A 718 -21.56 -26.87 -32.87
CA ILE A 718 -22.37 -26.66 -31.67
C ILE A 718 -21.57 -25.75 -30.74
N ARG A 719 -21.98 -24.48 -30.67
CA ARG A 719 -21.33 -23.45 -29.86
C ARG A 719 -22.02 -23.33 -28.51
N GLY A 720 -21.36 -23.81 -27.45
CA GLY A 720 -21.86 -23.66 -26.08
C GLY A 720 -21.88 -22.20 -25.60
N ALA A 721 -22.60 -21.93 -24.51
CA ALA A 721 -22.55 -20.63 -23.85
C ALA A 721 -21.17 -20.39 -23.20
N GLY A 722 -20.62 -19.18 -23.35
CA GLY A 722 -19.33 -18.79 -22.78
C GLY A 722 -18.13 -18.95 -23.73
N ARG A 723 -16.92 -18.80 -23.18
CA ARG A 723 -15.65 -18.88 -23.93
C ARG A 723 -15.09 -20.31 -23.86
N CYS A 724 -15.73 -21.26 -24.54
CA CYS A 724 -15.14 -22.58 -24.72
C CYS A 724 -14.23 -22.58 -25.96
N LEU A 725 -12.96 -22.97 -25.79
CA LEU A 725 -12.02 -23.08 -26.91
C LEU A 725 -12.34 -24.28 -27.80
N ARG A 726 -12.84 -25.38 -27.25
CA ARG A 726 -13.22 -26.55 -28.04
C ARG A 726 -14.71 -26.50 -28.38
N LEU A 727 -15.04 -26.78 -29.64
CA LEU A 727 -16.41 -26.84 -30.09
C LEU A 727 -16.87 -28.29 -30.25
N GLU A 728 -18.10 -28.55 -29.84
CA GLU A 728 -18.82 -29.76 -30.21
C GLU A 728 -19.29 -29.63 -31.66
N TYR A 729 -19.56 -30.76 -32.33
CA TYR A 729 -20.04 -30.76 -33.70
C TYR A 729 -20.83 -32.03 -34.04
N GLU A 730 -21.67 -31.91 -35.05
CA GLU A 730 -22.43 -33.00 -35.66
C GLU A 730 -22.00 -33.13 -37.13
N VAL A 731 -21.69 -34.36 -37.57
CA VAL A 731 -21.42 -34.65 -38.98
C VAL A 731 -22.77 -34.87 -39.68
N VAL A 732 -23.20 -33.90 -40.47
CA VAL A 732 -24.47 -33.93 -41.20
C VAL A 732 -24.35 -34.52 -42.60
N ASP A 733 -23.13 -34.53 -43.16
CA ASP A 733 -22.83 -35.09 -44.49
C ASP A 733 -21.46 -35.79 -44.41
N ALA A 734 -21.49 -37.10 -44.23
CA ALA A 734 -20.29 -37.92 -44.04
C ALA A 734 -19.38 -37.93 -45.28
N ALA A 735 -19.93 -37.77 -46.49
CA ALA A 735 -19.14 -37.75 -47.72
C ALA A 735 -18.31 -36.46 -47.80
N LYS A 736 -18.91 -35.30 -47.51
CA LYS A 736 -18.17 -34.02 -47.43
C LYS A 736 -17.14 -34.02 -46.31
N PHE A 737 -17.49 -34.57 -45.14
CA PHE A 737 -16.56 -34.67 -44.02
C PHE A 737 -15.33 -35.51 -44.38
N THR A 738 -15.56 -36.70 -44.96
CA THR A 738 -14.50 -37.62 -45.38
C THR A 738 -13.63 -37.00 -46.47
N ALA A 739 -14.23 -36.32 -47.46
CA ALA A 739 -13.50 -35.62 -48.51
C ALA A 739 -12.62 -34.47 -47.95
N ALA A 740 -13.10 -33.75 -46.93
CA ALA A 740 -12.37 -32.63 -46.35
C ALA A 740 -11.24 -33.06 -45.40
N PHE A 741 -11.46 -34.09 -44.57
CA PHE A 741 -10.57 -34.41 -43.46
C PHE A 741 -9.84 -35.76 -43.59
N GLY A 742 -10.38 -36.70 -44.38
CA GLY A 742 -9.92 -38.08 -44.53
C GLY A 742 -10.83 -39.08 -43.81
N GLU A 743 -10.88 -40.32 -44.32
CA GLU A 743 -11.65 -41.41 -43.72
C GLU A 743 -11.07 -41.82 -42.36
N GLY A 744 -11.93 -42.02 -41.36
CA GLY A 744 -11.53 -42.42 -40.00
C GLY A 744 -10.81 -41.34 -39.19
N VAL A 745 -10.65 -40.12 -39.72
CA VAL A 745 -9.95 -39.03 -39.02
C VAL A 745 -10.86 -38.38 -38.00
N LYS A 746 -10.39 -38.29 -36.75
CA LYS A 746 -11.09 -37.56 -35.69
C LYS A 746 -10.75 -36.07 -35.74
N VAL A 747 -11.74 -35.20 -35.93
CA VAL A 747 -11.50 -33.75 -36.00
C VAL A 747 -11.86 -33.08 -34.67
N HIS A 748 -11.03 -32.14 -34.24
CA HIS A 748 -11.20 -31.29 -33.08
C HIS A 748 -11.31 -29.83 -33.53
N PHE A 749 -12.50 -29.23 -33.41
CA PHE A 749 -12.68 -27.82 -33.77
C PHE A 749 -12.31 -26.91 -32.61
N VAL A 750 -11.47 -25.91 -32.88
CA VAL A 750 -10.96 -24.96 -31.91
C VAL A 750 -11.39 -23.55 -32.29
N SER A 751 -12.13 -22.89 -31.40
CA SER A 751 -12.51 -21.50 -31.52
C SER A 751 -11.27 -20.60 -31.43
N ALA A 752 -10.91 -19.92 -32.52
CA ALA A 752 -9.74 -19.06 -32.62
C ALA A 752 -10.09 -17.70 -33.25
N ARG A 753 -9.33 -16.66 -32.92
CA ARG A 753 -9.47 -15.38 -33.63
C ARG A 753 -8.78 -15.50 -34.98
N PRO A 754 -9.39 -14.99 -36.07
CA PRO A 754 -8.84 -15.16 -37.41
C PRO A 754 -7.35 -14.76 -37.53
N LYS A 755 -6.97 -13.61 -36.98
CA LYS A 755 -5.59 -13.10 -36.97
C LYS A 755 -4.54 -14.02 -36.32
N ASP A 756 -4.96 -14.90 -35.39
CA ASP A 756 -4.05 -15.77 -34.63
C ASP A 756 -3.85 -17.12 -35.36
N MET A 757 -4.78 -17.50 -36.24
CA MET A 757 -4.77 -18.79 -36.94
C MET A 757 -3.52 -19.04 -37.80
N PRO A 758 -2.97 -18.06 -38.57
CA PRO A 758 -1.74 -18.30 -39.31
C PRO A 758 -0.54 -18.64 -38.41
N GLY A 759 -0.47 -18.01 -37.23
CA GLY A 759 0.57 -18.30 -36.23
C GLY A 759 0.42 -19.69 -35.65
N LEU A 760 -0.81 -20.06 -35.26
CA LEU A 760 -1.13 -21.40 -34.74
C LEU A 760 -0.87 -22.52 -35.76
N LEU A 761 -1.12 -22.26 -37.05
CA LEU A 761 -0.76 -23.17 -38.14
C LEU A 761 0.76 -23.29 -38.26
N ALA A 762 1.50 -22.18 -38.32
CA ALA A 762 2.96 -22.20 -38.44
C ALA A 762 3.63 -22.93 -37.27
N GLN A 763 3.04 -22.86 -36.07
CA GLN A 763 3.50 -23.53 -34.86
C GLN A 763 3.13 -25.02 -34.82
N GLY A 764 2.23 -25.49 -35.69
CA GLY A 764 1.72 -26.86 -35.65
C GLY A 764 0.70 -27.12 -34.54
N THR A 765 0.20 -26.07 -33.88
CA THR A 765 -0.91 -26.17 -32.91
C THR A 765 -2.23 -26.50 -33.61
N LEU A 766 -2.38 -26.06 -34.86
CA LEU A 766 -3.51 -26.42 -35.73
C LEU A 766 -3.00 -27.20 -36.96
N ASP A 767 -3.76 -28.20 -37.37
CA ASP A 767 -3.56 -28.94 -38.62
C ASP A 767 -4.29 -28.26 -39.79
N GLY A 768 -5.29 -27.44 -39.48
CA GLY A 768 -6.01 -26.64 -40.46
C GLY A 768 -6.81 -25.52 -39.81
N THR A 769 -7.39 -24.65 -40.63
CA THR A 769 -8.30 -23.61 -40.15
C THR A 769 -9.38 -23.31 -41.17
N VAL A 770 -10.56 -22.89 -40.70
CA VAL A 770 -11.66 -22.39 -41.51
C VAL A 770 -11.82 -20.91 -41.26
N THR A 771 -11.35 -20.13 -42.23
CA THR A 771 -11.28 -18.67 -42.14
C THR A 771 -11.31 -18.04 -43.52
N TYR A 772 -11.13 -16.71 -43.58
CA TYR A 772 -11.16 -15.95 -44.82
C TYR A 772 -9.80 -15.94 -45.52
N ASN A 773 -9.80 -15.89 -46.85
CA ASN A 773 -8.54 -15.69 -47.60
C ASN A 773 -7.85 -14.38 -47.23
N VAL A 774 -8.58 -13.33 -46.88
CA VAL A 774 -7.95 -12.07 -46.47
C VAL A 774 -7.03 -12.25 -45.25
N VAL A 775 -7.28 -13.24 -44.41
CA VAL A 775 -6.42 -13.61 -43.28
C VAL A 775 -5.22 -14.44 -43.76
N MET A 776 -5.48 -15.49 -44.53
CA MET A 776 -4.47 -16.48 -44.92
C MET A 776 -3.53 -16.02 -46.06
N ASP A 777 -3.99 -15.15 -46.95
CA ASP A 777 -3.19 -14.59 -48.06
C ASP A 777 -2.06 -13.66 -47.54
N ASN A 778 -2.15 -13.21 -46.29
CA ASN A 778 -1.02 -12.55 -45.62
C ASN A 778 0.14 -13.53 -45.35
N TYR A 779 -0.11 -14.84 -45.40
CA TYR A 779 0.77 -15.93 -44.99
C TYR A 779 0.70 -17.15 -45.92
N PRO A 780 0.98 -17.01 -47.23
CA PRO A 780 0.75 -18.07 -48.22
C PRO A 780 1.65 -19.30 -48.01
N THR A 781 2.68 -19.20 -47.16
CA THR A 781 3.63 -20.28 -46.88
C THR A 781 3.21 -21.18 -45.71
N VAL A 782 2.13 -20.87 -44.99
CA VAL A 782 1.75 -21.64 -43.78
C VAL A 782 0.67 -22.68 -44.05
N ALA A 783 -0.12 -22.52 -45.10
CA ALA A 783 -1.23 -23.41 -45.39
C ALA A 783 -1.63 -23.43 -46.87
N LYS A 784 -2.22 -24.55 -47.29
CA LYS A 784 -2.82 -24.78 -48.61
C LYS A 784 -4.34 -24.69 -48.51
N LEU A 785 -4.96 -23.91 -49.37
CA LEU A 785 -6.41 -23.88 -49.53
C LEU A 785 -6.90 -25.20 -50.17
N THR A 786 -7.88 -25.84 -49.54
CA THR A 786 -8.39 -27.16 -49.98
C THR A 786 -9.84 -27.09 -50.46
N VAL A 787 -10.68 -26.38 -49.72
CA VAL A 787 -12.10 -26.15 -50.06
C VAL A 787 -12.38 -24.68 -49.82
N SER A 788 -13.12 -24.02 -50.71
CA SER A 788 -13.51 -22.62 -50.54
C SER A 788 -14.86 -22.31 -51.15
N ALA A 789 -15.48 -21.22 -50.68
CA ALA A 789 -16.69 -20.65 -51.24
C ALA A 789 -16.63 -19.12 -51.16
N PRO A 790 -17.16 -18.40 -52.16
CA PRO A 790 -17.25 -16.94 -52.11
C PRO A 790 -18.21 -16.48 -51.02
N GLU A 791 -17.82 -15.43 -50.29
CA GLU A 791 -18.66 -14.75 -49.31
C GLU A 791 -19.22 -13.47 -49.93
N THR A 792 -20.54 -13.44 -50.10
CA THR A 792 -21.24 -12.38 -50.83
C THR A 792 -21.60 -11.18 -49.96
N ASP A 793 -21.49 -11.29 -48.63
CA ASP A 793 -22.04 -10.27 -47.74
C ASP A 793 -20.97 -9.32 -47.19
N ILE A 794 -19.69 -9.66 -47.34
CA ILE A 794 -18.57 -8.91 -46.75
C ILE A 794 -17.62 -8.39 -47.83
N SER A 795 -17.02 -7.23 -47.58
CA SER A 795 -15.99 -6.62 -48.42
C SER A 795 -14.82 -6.15 -47.56
N LEU A 796 -13.62 -6.08 -48.12
CA LEU A 796 -12.47 -5.45 -47.47
C LEU A 796 -12.34 -4.05 -48.05
N ALA A 797 -12.36 -3.04 -47.21
CA ALA A 797 -12.32 -1.64 -47.61
C ALA A 797 -11.26 -0.86 -46.86
N LEU A 798 -10.80 0.23 -47.47
CA LEU A 798 -10.06 1.30 -46.83
C LEU A 798 -11.05 2.37 -46.36
N ILE A 799 -10.91 2.75 -45.10
CA ILE A 799 -11.81 3.60 -44.33
C ILE A 799 -11.07 4.88 -43.96
N SER A 800 -11.76 6.02 -44.02
CA SER A 800 -11.27 7.32 -43.59
C SER A 800 -12.24 7.99 -42.63
N ARG A 801 -11.82 9.10 -42.01
CA ARG A 801 -12.76 9.98 -41.30
C ARG A 801 -13.74 10.57 -42.32
N ARG A 802 -14.99 10.80 -41.90
CA ARG A 802 -16.03 11.38 -42.76
C ARG A 802 -15.60 12.75 -43.30
N GLY A 803 -15.74 12.93 -44.61
CA GLY A 803 -15.37 14.18 -45.29
C GLY A 803 -13.87 14.40 -45.51
N GLN A 804 -13.00 13.46 -45.08
CA GLN A 804 -11.56 13.57 -45.27
C GLN A 804 -11.21 13.39 -46.76
N GLN A 805 -10.48 14.36 -47.34
CA GLN A 805 -10.01 14.25 -48.72
C GLN A 805 -8.76 13.39 -48.80
N ILE A 806 -8.83 12.33 -49.60
CA ILE A 806 -7.77 11.34 -49.78
C ILE A 806 -7.35 11.32 -51.25
N ASP A 807 -6.10 11.70 -51.53
CA ASP A 807 -5.51 11.67 -52.87
C ASP A 807 -4.13 10.99 -52.82
N PRO A 808 -4.06 9.69 -53.17
CA PRO A 808 -2.82 8.94 -53.09
C PRO A 808 -1.68 9.46 -53.97
N HIS A 809 -1.99 10.21 -55.04
CA HIS A 809 -0.98 10.74 -55.96
C HIS A 809 -0.24 11.96 -55.38
N LYS A 810 -0.78 12.58 -54.32
CA LYS A 810 -0.11 13.68 -53.60
C LYS A 810 0.84 13.21 -52.51
N TRP A 811 0.88 11.91 -52.22
CA TRP A 811 1.76 11.36 -51.20
C TRP A 811 3.20 11.26 -51.72
N SER A 812 4.18 11.36 -50.83
CA SER A 812 5.60 11.29 -51.18
C SER A 812 6.43 10.72 -50.05
N ALA A 813 7.67 10.31 -50.33
CA ALA A 813 8.60 9.84 -49.31
C ALA A 813 8.84 10.85 -48.16
N LYS A 814 8.78 12.15 -48.46
CA LYS A 814 8.96 13.23 -47.46
C LYS A 814 7.73 13.41 -46.57
N LYS A 815 6.53 13.10 -47.07
CA LYS A 815 5.26 13.19 -46.34
C LYS A 815 4.41 11.96 -46.64
N PRO A 816 4.79 10.78 -46.10
CA PRO A 816 4.10 9.55 -46.42
C PRO A 816 2.76 9.48 -45.70
N ALA A 817 1.73 8.97 -46.37
CA ALA A 817 0.46 8.67 -45.71
C ALA A 817 0.65 7.52 -44.71
N ARG A 818 0.12 7.66 -43.49
CA ARG A 818 0.16 6.58 -42.50
C ARG A 818 -1.15 5.84 -42.49
N ILE A 819 -1.07 4.51 -42.54
CA ILE A 819 -2.23 3.62 -42.71
C ILE A 819 -2.16 2.53 -41.64
N ALA A 820 -3.21 2.38 -40.83
CA ALA A 820 -3.32 1.27 -39.88
C ALA A 820 -4.00 0.09 -40.58
N ALA A 821 -3.34 -1.06 -40.70
CA ALA A 821 -3.92 -2.20 -41.41
C ALA A 821 -3.79 -3.54 -40.68
N GLU A 822 -4.89 -4.28 -40.60
CA GLU A 822 -4.92 -5.71 -40.25
C GLU A 822 -4.45 -6.57 -41.44
N HIS A 823 -4.72 -6.14 -42.68
CA HIS A 823 -4.46 -6.87 -43.93
C HIS A 823 -3.45 -6.14 -44.84
N PRO A 824 -2.20 -5.93 -44.37
CA PRO A 824 -1.24 -5.05 -45.03
C PRO A 824 -0.87 -5.48 -46.45
N ARG A 825 -0.91 -6.78 -46.80
CA ARG A 825 -0.59 -7.22 -48.17
C ARG A 825 -1.64 -6.78 -49.19
N MET A 826 -2.93 -6.85 -48.85
CA MET A 826 -4.01 -6.38 -49.74
C MET A 826 -3.95 -4.87 -49.92
N VAL A 827 -3.68 -4.13 -48.84
CA VAL A 827 -3.53 -2.68 -48.89
C VAL A 827 -2.34 -2.28 -49.79
N ARG A 828 -1.18 -2.94 -49.66
CA ARG A 828 -0.04 -2.72 -50.56
C ARG A 828 -0.37 -3.03 -52.02
N ALA A 829 -1.00 -4.18 -52.27
CA ALA A 829 -1.37 -4.60 -53.62
C ALA A 829 -2.34 -3.60 -54.28
N TYR A 830 -3.31 -3.09 -53.52
CA TYR A 830 -4.23 -2.06 -53.97
C TYR A 830 -3.50 -0.76 -54.35
N PHE A 831 -2.64 -0.22 -53.48
CA PHE A 831 -1.89 1.00 -53.81
C PHE A 831 -0.90 0.81 -54.97
N ALA A 832 -0.27 -0.35 -55.07
CA ALA A 832 0.56 -0.70 -56.21
C ALA A 832 -0.25 -0.71 -57.53
N SER A 833 -1.49 -1.20 -57.50
CA SER A 833 -2.39 -1.18 -58.67
C SER A 833 -2.79 0.23 -59.12
N LEU A 834 -2.69 1.22 -58.22
CA LEU A 834 -2.90 2.64 -58.53
C LEU A 834 -1.62 3.36 -58.97
N GLY A 835 -0.47 2.67 -59.05
CA GLY A 835 0.82 3.27 -59.35
C GLY A 835 1.39 4.15 -58.23
N VAL A 836 0.96 3.96 -56.98
CA VAL A 836 1.47 4.72 -55.82
C VAL A 836 2.79 4.09 -55.34
N PRO A 837 3.91 4.86 -55.30
CA PRO A 837 5.21 4.36 -54.83
C PRO A 837 5.15 3.81 -53.40
N HIS A 838 5.87 2.73 -53.11
CA HIS A 838 5.85 2.08 -51.78
C HIS A 838 6.41 2.98 -50.65
N ASP A 839 7.29 3.93 -50.98
CA ASP A 839 7.83 4.92 -50.04
C ASP A 839 6.88 6.11 -49.79
N ALA A 840 5.83 6.26 -50.60
CA ALA A 840 4.82 7.32 -50.43
C ALA A 840 3.81 7.01 -49.31
N TYR A 841 3.83 5.82 -48.71
CA TYR A 841 2.97 5.49 -47.58
C TYR A 841 3.66 4.55 -46.58
N LYS A 842 3.18 4.55 -45.34
CA LYS A 842 3.64 3.68 -44.25
C LYS A 842 2.45 2.91 -43.71
N ILE A 843 2.48 1.59 -43.85
CA ILE A 843 1.46 0.72 -43.25
C ILE A 843 1.97 0.24 -41.90
N GLN A 844 1.28 0.62 -40.85
CA GLN A 844 1.42 0.04 -39.54
C GLN A 844 0.51 -1.17 -39.43
N ARG A 845 1.13 -2.35 -39.28
CA ARG A 845 0.37 -3.56 -39.00
C ARG A 845 -0.22 -3.48 -37.59
N VAL A 846 -1.51 -3.72 -37.47
CA VAL A 846 -2.20 -3.73 -36.18
C VAL A 846 -2.75 -5.12 -35.85
N LEU A 847 -2.85 -5.41 -34.55
CA LEU A 847 -3.34 -6.70 -34.04
C LEU A 847 -4.78 -6.62 -33.51
N GLY A 848 -5.46 -5.48 -33.64
CA GLY A 848 -6.87 -5.32 -33.29
C GLY A 848 -7.54 -4.42 -34.32
N ALA A 849 -8.85 -4.17 -34.12
CA ALA A 849 -9.68 -3.42 -35.06
C ALA A 849 -8.97 -2.15 -35.51
N SER A 850 -8.54 -2.12 -36.76
CA SER A 850 -7.80 -1.03 -37.40
C SER A 850 -8.59 0.28 -37.37
N GLU A 851 -9.92 0.23 -37.33
CA GLU A 851 -10.80 1.38 -37.11
C GLU A 851 -10.51 2.10 -35.78
N SER A 852 -10.20 1.36 -34.72
CA SER A 852 -9.94 1.93 -33.39
C SER A 852 -8.70 2.84 -33.38
N TYR A 853 -7.73 2.59 -34.25
CA TYR A 853 -6.54 3.43 -34.40
C TYR A 853 -6.83 4.76 -35.07
N ILE A 854 -7.86 4.85 -35.93
CA ILE A 854 -8.32 6.14 -36.46
C ILE A 854 -9.20 6.86 -35.44
N VAL A 855 -10.11 6.15 -34.78
CA VAL A 855 -11.07 6.74 -33.83
C VAL A 855 -10.36 7.34 -32.62
N ASN A 856 -9.33 6.65 -32.10
CA ASN A 856 -8.62 7.05 -30.88
C ASN A 856 -7.30 7.80 -31.14
N ASP A 857 -7.09 8.32 -32.35
CA ASP A 857 -5.89 9.06 -32.72
C ASP A 857 -6.19 10.57 -32.77
N PRO A 858 -6.01 11.27 -31.63
CA PRO A 858 -6.31 12.70 -31.53
C PRO A 858 -5.37 13.58 -32.35
N CYS A 859 -4.22 13.04 -32.75
CA CYS A 859 -3.23 13.74 -33.57
C CYS A 859 -3.50 13.59 -35.07
N GLU A 860 -4.54 12.87 -35.47
CA GLU A 860 -4.85 12.54 -36.88
C GLU A 860 -3.65 11.97 -37.65
N THR A 861 -2.80 11.24 -36.92
CA THR A 861 -1.63 10.54 -37.43
C THR A 861 -1.98 9.59 -38.58
N TYR A 862 -3.06 8.80 -38.44
CA TYR A 862 -3.51 7.84 -39.46
C TYR A 862 -4.52 8.47 -40.39
N LEU A 863 -4.22 8.35 -41.69
CA LEU A 863 -5.05 8.87 -42.77
C LEU A 863 -6.12 7.85 -43.19
N LEU A 864 -5.73 6.58 -43.22
CA LEU A 864 -6.59 5.47 -43.62
C LEU A 864 -6.43 4.29 -42.65
N CYS A 865 -7.44 3.46 -42.57
CA CYS A 865 -7.31 2.12 -42.02
C CYS A 865 -8.05 1.11 -42.90
N ASP A 866 -7.73 -0.17 -42.83
CA ASP A 866 -8.54 -1.20 -43.51
C ASP A 866 -9.62 -1.76 -42.57
N ALA A 867 -10.70 -2.31 -43.12
CA ALA A 867 -11.74 -2.95 -42.34
C ALA A 867 -12.54 -3.93 -43.20
N ILE A 868 -13.00 -5.02 -42.61
CA ILE A 868 -14.02 -5.89 -43.22
C ILE A 868 -15.41 -5.29 -42.94
N VAL A 869 -16.09 -4.87 -44.01
CA VAL A 869 -17.38 -4.17 -43.97
C VAL A 869 -18.52 -5.08 -44.41
N ILE A 870 -19.57 -5.16 -43.60
CA ILE A 870 -20.83 -5.85 -43.91
C ILE A 870 -21.93 -4.83 -44.27
N THR A 871 -22.41 -4.12 -43.25
CA THR A 871 -23.51 -3.14 -43.32
C THR A 871 -23.00 -1.70 -43.30
N GLY A 872 -21.86 -1.46 -42.64
CA GLY A 872 -21.28 -0.13 -42.43
C GLY A 872 -21.72 0.56 -41.13
N ASP A 873 -22.60 -0.04 -40.33
CA ASP A 873 -23.17 0.59 -39.12
C ASP A 873 -22.09 1.03 -38.13
N THR A 874 -21.07 0.19 -37.91
CA THR A 874 -19.92 0.52 -37.05
C THR A 874 -19.15 1.74 -37.56
N LEU A 875 -19.03 1.91 -38.88
CA LEU A 875 -18.35 3.06 -39.47
C LEU A 875 -19.17 4.33 -39.23
N GLN A 876 -20.48 4.27 -39.47
CA GLN A 876 -21.38 5.40 -39.25
C GLN A 876 -21.39 5.85 -37.79
N ALA A 877 -21.45 4.91 -36.84
CA ALA A 877 -21.40 5.20 -35.41
C ALA A 877 -20.10 5.92 -34.98
N ASN A 878 -19.00 5.65 -35.68
CA ASN A 878 -17.69 6.23 -35.42
C ASN A 878 -17.34 7.42 -36.34
N LYS A 879 -18.30 7.95 -37.11
CA LYS A 879 -18.09 9.04 -38.08
C LYS A 879 -16.99 8.73 -39.12
N LEU A 880 -16.95 7.49 -39.57
CA LEU A 880 -16.06 6.99 -40.61
C LEU A 880 -16.85 6.69 -41.88
N ASP A 881 -16.18 6.80 -43.03
CA ASP A 881 -16.74 6.45 -44.34
C ASP A 881 -15.82 5.45 -45.06
N VAL A 882 -16.42 4.61 -45.91
CA VAL A 882 -15.67 3.79 -46.86
C VAL A 882 -15.07 4.71 -47.92
N TRP A 883 -13.75 4.87 -47.91
CA TRP A 883 -13.05 5.60 -48.96
C TRP A 883 -12.95 4.76 -50.23
N ARG A 884 -12.54 3.48 -50.10
CA ARG A 884 -12.50 2.55 -51.24
C ARG A 884 -12.65 1.11 -50.83
N VAL A 885 -13.40 0.34 -51.62
CA VAL A 885 -13.41 -1.12 -51.53
C VAL A 885 -12.18 -1.68 -52.25
N ILE A 886 -11.37 -2.48 -51.55
CA ILE A 886 -10.16 -3.11 -52.10
C ILE A 886 -10.35 -4.60 -52.42
N LYS A 887 -11.34 -5.26 -51.81
CA LYS A 887 -11.90 -6.55 -52.24
C LYS A 887 -13.41 -6.46 -52.19
N SER A 888 -14.06 -6.68 -53.32
CA SER A 888 -15.51 -6.58 -53.43
C SER A 888 -16.21 -7.75 -52.74
N LYS A 889 -17.51 -7.61 -52.52
CA LYS A 889 -18.39 -8.72 -52.14
C LYS A 889 -18.25 -9.85 -53.16
N GLY A 890 -17.99 -11.07 -52.72
CA GLY A 890 -17.69 -12.23 -53.57
C GLY A 890 -16.21 -12.46 -53.85
N ASP A 891 -15.33 -11.44 -53.72
CA ASP A 891 -13.87 -11.61 -53.88
C ASP A 891 -13.21 -12.17 -52.62
N ILE A 892 -13.90 -12.07 -51.48
CA ILE A 892 -13.50 -12.69 -50.23
C ILE A 892 -14.08 -14.10 -50.20
N VAL A 893 -13.24 -15.09 -49.93
CA VAL A 893 -13.67 -16.48 -49.81
C VAL A 893 -13.50 -16.97 -48.38
N VAL A 894 -14.46 -17.75 -47.89
CA VAL A 894 -14.28 -18.60 -46.71
C VAL A 894 -13.73 -19.93 -47.20
N GLY A 895 -12.72 -20.47 -46.53
CA GLY A 895 -12.13 -21.73 -46.94
C GLY A 895 -11.51 -22.54 -45.81
N LEU A 896 -11.33 -23.83 -46.08
CA LEU A 896 -10.52 -24.74 -45.30
C LEU A 896 -9.07 -24.67 -45.79
N TYR A 897 -8.19 -24.17 -44.93
CA TYR A 897 -6.76 -24.08 -45.15
C TYR A 897 -6.07 -25.15 -44.31
N GLN A 898 -5.40 -26.10 -44.94
CA GLN A 898 -4.65 -27.16 -44.26
C GLN A 898 -3.17 -26.76 -44.18
N ARG A 899 -2.53 -27.03 -43.04
CA ARG A 899 -1.10 -26.74 -42.84
C ARG A 899 -0.26 -27.41 -43.94
N LEU A 900 0.73 -26.67 -44.47
CA LEU A 900 1.67 -27.18 -45.48
C LEU A 900 2.68 -28.16 -44.90
#